data_AF-A0A1Q7XTM6-F1
#
_entry.id   AF-A0A1Q7XTM6-F1
#
_cell.length_a   1.000
_cell.length_b   1.000
_cell.length_c   1.000
_cell.angle_alpha   90.00
_cell.angle_beta   90.00
_cell.angle_gamma   90.00
#
_symmetry.space_group_name_H-M   'P 1'
#
loop_
_entity.id
_entity.type
_entity.pdbx_description
1 polymer ?
#
loop_
_entity_poly.entity_id
_entity_poly.type
_entity_poly.pdbx_seq_one_letter_code
_entity_poly.pdbx_strand_id
1 'polypeptide(L)'
;MNLRRLTLAILLTGATGAAAMSQRPANAGTEKMTDSPAAMQEQFADSKTAALEKNSTRAEAYYNFTIGHIYEQQYEASSNAEYATKAIEAYKKAYALDPKSQVIGERLAEMYWKAQRIHDAVAEAQEILKRDPDNVQSRRLLGRIYLRSLGDVSVSSGQSETVSRAIEQYREINRLDPADSESALWLARLYRLKNEHDKAEQVLRSILKNDPENEPAVEQLTQLLMDQGKSPQAVTLLEGITAHSPTPVLLDLLGDAHTQAHELEKAEEAYRQAAELDPSEVSHQRGLGQTLLAEEKYSEALKVYEKLADVMPDDSDVYLRIAQIYRELHRLDKAEENLVKARQYAPGSLEVMYNEAMLYQAQGRFEDAIRVLSDAVTGIKGQPPAASSRRRSLAILYQQLGQLYRDTQNYQAATYTFEELGHLGDEEDRRARMMIMDTYRAAKDLPKALQTGKEALAKYPADPAIRTSHALLLGENGQTEEAVKILRTQLHGDAGDRETYLNIAQVYERGRRYKEAEEAARAAEVLPGQARENEMVWFLLGAIYERQKFFDKAEEQFKKVLAVNPKNAPVLNYYGYMLGDLGIRLDEAEALVQQALKEDPFNGAYLDSLGWIYFKESKFGLSESTLRKAVERERHDATIHSHLGDLYAKTGRGDLAAGEWEKSLVEWRRSLPADMETDKVAELEKKISRSKHRVAQKSTTSDAKP
;
A
#
# COMPACT_ATOMS: atom_id res chain seq x y z
N MET A 1 34.18 -27.69 -36.62
CA MET A 1 35.26 -28.67 -36.89
C MET A 1 34.61 -29.95 -37.42
N ASN A 2 34.90 -30.34 -38.67
CA ASN A 2 34.57 -31.61 -39.38
C ASN A 2 33.19 -32.30 -39.15
N LEU A 3 32.28 -32.31 -40.14
CA LEU A 3 32.16 -33.30 -41.26
C LEU A 3 31.79 -34.72 -40.77
N ARG A 4 30.62 -35.32 -41.08
CA ARG A 4 30.01 -35.77 -42.38
C ARG A 4 28.56 -36.29 -42.10
N ARG A 5 27.61 -36.55 -43.01
CA ARG A 5 27.32 -36.30 -44.46
C ARG A 5 25.84 -36.71 -44.76
N LEU A 6 25.16 -36.05 -45.73
CA LEU A 6 24.23 -36.53 -46.80
C LEU A 6 23.26 -37.73 -46.56
N THR A 7 22.04 -37.87 -47.13
CA THR A 7 21.10 -37.11 -48.04
C THR A 7 19.71 -37.81 -47.96
N LEU A 8 18.54 -37.16 -48.11
CA LEU A 8 17.72 -36.98 -49.35
C LEU A 8 17.58 -38.24 -50.26
N ALA A 9 16.45 -38.61 -50.89
CA ALA A 9 15.16 -37.96 -51.20
C ALA A 9 14.04 -39.03 -51.49
N ILE A 10 12.72 -38.78 -51.27
CA ILE A 10 11.64 -38.42 -52.25
C ILE A 10 11.60 -39.34 -53.51
N LEU A 11 10.53 -40.02 -53.99
CA LEU A 11 9.05 -39.82 -54.16
C LEU A 11 8.22 -41.07 -53.67
N LEU A 12 6.92 -41.35 -53.93
CA LEU A 12 5.58 -40.68 -54.12
C LEU A 12 4.63 -41.64 -54.91
N THR A 13 3.29 -41.48 -54.79
CA THR A 13 2.16 -42.20 -55.48
C THR A 13 1.81 -43.61 -54.96
N GLY A 14 0.54 -44.06 -54.93
CA GLY A 14 -0.74 -43.37 -55.17
C GLY A 14 -1.94 -44.33 -55.31
N ALA A 15 -3.15 -43.82 -55.02
CA ALA A 15 -4.47 -44.28 -55.47
C ALA A 15 -5.11 -45.63 -54.98
N THR A 16 -6.30 -45.47 -54.37
CA THR A 16 -7.57 -46.24 -54.56
C THR A 16 -7.68 -47.73 -54.21
N GLY A 17 -8.87 -48.11 -53.68
CA GLY A 17 -9.39 -49.47 -53.74
C GLY A 17 -10.29 -49.86 -52.55
N ALA A 18 -11.60 -49.92 -52.76
CA ALA A 18 -12.56 -50.36 -51.75
C ALA A 18 -12.97 -51.84 -51.92
N ALA A 19 -13.73 -52.34 -50.94
CA ALA A 19 -14.62 -53.51 -51.01
C ALA A 19 -14.01 -54.94 -51.01
N ALA A 20 -14.14 -55.59 -49.85
CA ALA A 20 -14.98 -56.78 -49.60
C ALA A 20 -14.79 -58.12 -50.36
N MET A 21 -15.23 -59.17 -49.66
CA MET A 21 -15.51 -60.55 -50.11
C MET A 21 -14.34 -61.54 -50.33
N SER A 22 -14.11 -62.33 -49.27
CA SER A 22 -14.21 -63.80 -49.26
C SER A 22 -13.73 -64.62 -50.47
N GLN A 23 -12.79 -65.55 -50.25
CA GLN A 23 -13.03 -67.02 -50.18
C GLN A 23 -11.70 -67.82 -50.07
N ARG A 24 -11.77 -68.96 -49.36
CA ARG A 24 -10.75 -70.04 -49.30
C ARG A 24 -10.68 -70.79 -50.65
N PRO A 25 -9.58 -71.48 -51.05
CA PRO A 25 -8.97 -72.61 -50.31
C PRO A 25 -7.42 -72.51 -50.18
N ALA A 26 -6.79 -72.97 -49.09
CA ALA A 26 -6.57 -74.38 -48.71
C ALA A 26 -5.83 -75.21 -49.78
N ASN A 27 -4.52 -75.42 -49.59
CA ASN A 27 -3.79 -76.53 -50.20
C ASN A 27 -2.96 -77.23 -49.11
N ALA A 28 -2.89 -78.55 -49.14
CA ALA A 28 -2.43 -79.37 -48.02
C ALA A 28 -0.99 -79.86 -48.21
N GLY A 29 -0.19 -79.74 -47.15
CA GLY A 29 1.08 -80.47 -46.98
C GLY A 29 0.89 -81.50 -45.87
N THR A 30 0.96 -82.79 -46.21
CA THR A 30 0.68 -83.91 -45.30
C THR A 30 1.95 -84.46 -44.66
N GLU A 31 1.99 -84.51 -43.33
CA GLU A 31 2.72 -85.56 -42.61
C GLU A 31 1.78 -86.27 -41.64
N LYS A 32 1.95 -87.59 -41.50
CA LYS A 32 1.06 -88.47 -40.75
C LYS A 32 1.61 -88.72 -39.34
N MET A 33 0.68 -88.74 -38.38
CA MET A 33 0.55 -89.67 -37.24
C MET A 33 1.84 -90.29 -36.66
N THR A 34 2.05 -90.25 -35.35
CA THR A 34 1.11 -90.86 -34.39
C THR A 34 0.94 -90.09 -33.08
N ASP A 35 -0.30 -89.80 -32.68
CA ASP A 35 -0.79 -90.03 -31.31
C ASP A 35 -2.33 -89.91 -31.21
N SER A 36 -2.88 -90.31 -30.05
CA SER A 36 -4.26 -90.75 -29.84
C SER A 36 -5.39 -89.70 -30.07
N PRO A 37 -6.58 -90.08 -30.60
CA PRO A 37 -7.67 -89.12 -30.92
C PRO A 37 -8.38 -88.45 -29.73
N ALA A 38 -8.12 -88.88 -28.49
CA ALA A 38 -8.88 -88.43 -27.31
C ALA A 38 -8.48 -87.02 -26.81
N ALA A 39 -7.19 -86.66 -26.88
CA ALA A 39 -6.67 -85.46 -26.19
C ALA A 39 -6.96 -84.13 -26.91
N MET A 40 -7.23 -84.14 -28.22
CA MET A 40 -7.51 -82.90 -28.97
C MET A 40 -8.97 -82.44 -28.91
N GLN A 41 -9.93 -83.32 -28.61
CA GLN A 41 -11.33 -82.89 -28.50
C GLN A 41 -11.62 -82.15 -27.18
N GLU A 42 -10.95 -82.50 -26.08
CA GLU A 42 -11.09 -81.80 -24.80
C GLU A 42 -10.52 -80.36 -24.86
N GLN A 43 -9.29 -80.17 -25.39
CA GLN A 43 -8.69 -78.82 -25.49
C GLN A 43 -9.48 -77.85 -26.41
N PHE A 44 -10.12 -78.35 -27.47
CA PHE A 44 -10.98 -77.52 -28.33
C PHE A 44 -12.40 -77.30 -27.78
N ALA A 45 -12.86 -78.14 -26.85
CA ALA A 45 -14.10 -77.92 -26.12
C ALA A 45 -13.91 -76.87 -25.01
N ASP A 46 -12.89 -77.05 -24.15
CA ASP A 46 -12.59 -76.15 -23.03
C ASP A 46 -12.29 -74.71 -23.47
N SER A 47 -11.58 -74.54 -24.60
CA SER A 47 -11.32 -73.19 -25.14
C SER A 47 -12.59 -72.50 -25.65
N LYS A 48 -13.63 -73.24 -26.05
CA LYS A 48 -14.93 -72.70 -26.46
C LYS A 48 -15.82 -72.36 -25.26
N THR A 49 -15.90 -73.22 -24.25
CA THR A 49 -16.63 -72.92 -23.01
C THR A 49 -16.01 -71.75 -22.27
N ALA A 50 -14.68 -71.71 -22.10
CA ALA A 50 -13.98 -70.57 -21.50
C ALA A 50 -14.18 -69.26 -22.28
N ALA A 51 -14.29 -69.31 -23.61
CA ALA A 51 -14.60 -68.13 -24.43
C ALA A 51 -16.07 -67.68 -24.29
N LEU A 52 -17.01 -68.61 -24.14
CA LEU A 52 -18.43 -68.33 -23.91
C LEU A 52 -18.66 -67.72 -22.52
N GLU A 53 -18.07 -68.28 -21.47
CA GLU A 53 -18.12 -67.73 -20.11
C GLU A 53 -17.53 -66.33 -20.06
N LYS A 54 -16.34 -66.12 -20.64
CA LYS A 54 -15.68 -64.80 -20.69
C LYS A 54 -16.51 -63.74 -21.44
N ASN A 55 -17.25 -64.14 -22.48
CA ASN A 55 -18.20 -63.25 -23.16
C ASN A 55 -19.43 -62.95 -22.30
N SER A 56 -19.91 -63.92 -21.51
CA SER A 56 -21.01 -63.72 -20.55
C SER A 56 -20.63 -62.73 -19.44
N THR A 57 -19.47 -62.91 -18.80
CA THR A 57 -18.96 -61.99 -17.76
C THR A 57 -18.84 -60.56 -18.29
N ARG A 58 -18.34 -60.38 -19.53
CA ARG A 58 -18.22 -59.06 -20.16
C ARG A 58 -19.58 -58.41 -20.45
N ALA A 59 -20.55 -59.19 -20.93
CA ALA A 59 -21.91 -58.70 -21.16
C ALA A 59 -22.59 -58.27 -19.84
N GLU A 60 -22.39 -59.03 -18.77
CA GLU A 60 -22.91 -58.73 -17.44
C GLU A 60 -22.23 -57.50 -16.81
N ALA A 61 -20.94 -57.29 -17.04
CA ALA A 61 -20.22 -56.08 -16.64
C ALA A 61 -20.81 -54.82 -17.33
N TYR A 62 -21.02 -54.86 -18.65
CA TYR A 62 -21.67 -53.77 -19.38
C TYR A 62 -23.10 -53.51 -18.90
N TYR A 63 -23.89 -54.56 -18.66
CA TYR A 63 -25.25 -54.42 -18.12
C TYR A 63 -25.24 -53.69 -16.78
N ASN A 64 -24.43 -54.14 -15.82
CA ASN A 64 -24.35 -53.51 -14.50
C ASN A 64 -23.80 -52.07 -14.59
N PHE A 65 -22.86 -51.78 -15.49
CA PHE A 65 -22.37 -50.42 -15.73
C PHE A 65 -23.47 -49.49 -16.27
N THR A 66 -24.26 -49.95 -17.25
CA THR A 66 -25.38 -49.18 -17.80
C THR A 66 -26.46 -48.92 -16.74
N ILE A 67 -26.78 -49.92 -15.91
CA ILE A 67 -27.71 -49.76 -14.78
C ILE A 67 -27.16 -48.75 -13.75
N GLY A 68 -25.86 -48.80 -13.45
CA GLY A 68 -25.20 -47.82 -12.59
C GLY A 68 -25.34 -46.39 -13.11
N HIS A 69 -25.12 -46.20 -14.41
CA HIS A 69 -25.25 -44.88 -15.05
C HIS A 69 -26.70 -44.36 -15.11
N ILE A 70 -27.69 -45.24 -15.31
CA ILE A 70 -29.11 -44.85 -15.22
C ILE A 70 -29.44 -44.35 -13.81
N TYR A 71 -28.94 -45.01 -12.76
CA TYR A 71 -29.13 -44.55 -11.39
C TYR A 71 -28.31 -43.30 -11.04
N GLU A 72 -27.11 -43.12 -11.62
CA GLU A 72 -26.34 -41.87 -11.52
C GLU A 72 -27.16 -40.69 -12.07
N GLN A 73 -27.73 -40.83 -13.27
CA GLN A 73 -28.59 -39.79 -13.88
C GLN A 73 -29.87 -39.52 -13.05
N GLN A 74 -30.49 -40.55 -12.48
CA GLN A 74 -31.64 -40.37 -11.58
C GLN A 74 -31.26 -39.68 -10.26
N TYR A 75 -30.05 -39.93 -9.74
CA TYR A 75 -29.52 -39.21 -8.60
C TYR A 75 -29.26 -37.74 -8.93
N GLU A 76 -28.61 -37.43 -10.05
CA GLU A 76 -28.36 -36.05 -10.49
C GLU A 76 -29.66 -35.24 -10.66
N ALA A 77 -30.72 -35.87 -11.20
CA ALA A 77 -32.01 -35.22 -11.41
C ALA A 77 -32.86 -35.04 -10.14
N SER A 78 -32.61 -35.78 -9.06
CA SER A 78 -33.50 -35.83 -7.88
C SER A 78 -32.83 -35.62 -6.52
N SER A 79 -31.49 -35.67 -6.45
CA SER A 79 -30.70 -35.74 -5.22
C SER A 79 -31.07 -36.89 -4.24
N ASN A 80 -31.88 -37.88 -4.64
CA ASN A 80 -32.33 -38.95 -3.75
C ASN A 80 -31.21 -39.98 -3.49
N ALA A 81 -30.76 -40.07 -2.23
CA ALA A 81 -29.70 -40.98 -1.77
C ALA A 81 -29.95 -42.47 -2.06
N GLU A 82 -31.19 -42.90 -2.28
CA GLU A 82 -31.50 -44.27 -2.72
C GLU A 82 -30.92 -44.55 -4.12
N TYR A 83 -31.02 -43.61 -5.05
CA TYR A 83 -30.44 -43.75 -6.39
C TYR A 83 -28.91 -43.71 -6.36
N ALA A 84 -28.31 -42.87 -5.51
CA ALA A 84 -26.86 -42.91 -5.28
C ALA A 84 -26.39 -44.28 -4.78
N THR A 85 -27.12 -44.89 -3.85
CA THR A 85 -26.82 -46.23 -3.33
C THR A 85 -26.93 -47.29 -4.44
N LYS A 86 -28.00 -47.26 -5.24
CA LYS A 86 -28.20 -48.18 -6.37
C LYS A 86 -27.16 -48.02 -7.47
N ALA A 87 -26.74 -46.79 -7.77
CA ALA A 87 -25.66 -46.49 -8.72
C ALA A 87 -24.34 -47.09 -8.25
N ILE A 88 -23.96 -46.84 -6.99
CA ILE A 88 -22.76 -47.41 -6.36
C ILE A 88 -22.79 -48.94 -6.38
N GLU A 89 -23.90 -49.59 -6.01
CA GLU A 89 -23.99 -51.05 -6.03
C GLU A 89 -23.85 -51.65 -7.43
N ALA A 90 -24.49 -51.04 -8.43
CA ALA A 90 -24.40 -51.48 -9.81
C ALA A 90 -22.97 -51.27 -10.38
N TYR A 91 -22.33 -50.13 -10.11
CA TYR A 91 -20.93 -49.92 -10.48
C TYR A 91 -19.97 -50.87 -9.75
N LYS A 92 -20.18 -51.18 -8.46
CA LYS A 92 -19.40 -52.20 -7.75
C LYS A 92 -19.54 -53.58 -8.36
N LYS A 93 -20.74 -53.99 -8.79
CA LYS A 93 -20.96 -55.26 -9.50
C LYS A 93 -20.23 -55.27 -10.84
N ALA A 94 -20.35 -54.20 -11.62
CA ALA A 94 -19.65 -54.05 -12.89
C ALA A 94 -18.12 -54.13 -12.72
N TYR A 95 -17.58 -53.49 -11.69
CA TYR A 95 -16.14 -53.48 -11.40
C TYR A 95 -15.62 -54.79 -10.82
N ALA A 96 -16.44 -55.55 -10.09
CA ALA A 96 -16.09 -56.91 -9.66
C ALA A 96 -15.99 -57.89 -10.85
N LEU A 97 -16.80 -57.66 -11.90
CA LEU A 97 -16.80 -58.46 -13.13
C LEU A 97 -15.69 -58.05 -14.11
N ASP A 98 -15.29 -56.78 -14.13
CA ASP A 98 -14.09 -56.30 -14.84
C ASP A 98 -13.21 -55.37 -13.97
N PRO A 99 -12.38 -55.93 -13.06
CA PRO A 99 -11.53 -55.15 -12.16
C PRO A 99 -10.38 -54.40 -12.83
N LYS A 100 -10.23 -54.54 -14.15
CA LYS A 100 -9.21 -53.86 -14.96
C LYS A 100 -9.78 -52.67 -15.74
N SER A 101 -11.10 -52.49 -15.75
CA SER A 101 -11.75 -51.38 -16.44
C SER A 101 -11.63 -50.08 -15.67
N GLN A 102 -10.73 -49.21 -16.13
CA GLN A 102 -10.53 -47.87 -15.58
C GLN A 102 -11.83 -47.05 -15.58
N VAL A 103 -12.58 -47.09 -16.67
CA VAL A 103 -13.85 -46.35 -16.85
C VAL A 103 -14.89 -46.71 -15.78
N ILE A 104 -14.95 -47.98 -15.35
CA ILE A 104 -15.89 -48.40 -14.30
C ILE A 104 -15.41 -47.94 -12.93
N GLY A 105 -14.11 -48.07 -12.64
CA GLY A 105 -13.51 -47.57 -11.39
C GLY A 105 -13.64 -46.06 -11.23
N GLU A 106 -13.34 -45.29 -12.29
CA GLU A 106 -13.49 -43.83 -12.34
C GLU A 106 -14.93 -43.40 -12.02
N ARG A 107 -15.93 -44.05 -12.65
CA ARG A 107 -17.35 -43.75 -12.41
C ARG A 107 -17.80 -44.14 -11.00
N LEU A 108 -17.28 -45.24 -10.45
CA LEU A 108 -17.52 -45.62 -9.07
C LEU A 108 -16.95 -44.58 -8.08
N ALA A 109 -15.72 -44.12 -8.31
CA ALA A 109 -15.06 -43.10 -7.48
C ALA A 109 -15.78 -41.73 -7.56
N GLU A 110 -16.15 -41.29 -8.76
CA GLU A 110 -16.93 -40.05 -8.97
C GLU A 110 -18.31 -40.15 -8.27
N MET A 111 -18.98 -41.30 -8.37
CA MET A 111 -20.27 -41.53 -7.72
C MET A 111 -20.17 -41.55 -6.19
N TYR A 112 -19.10 -42.13 -5.62
CA TYR A 112 -18.83 -42.00 -4.18
C TYR A 112 -18.67 -40.53 -3.76
N TRP A 113 -17.95 -39.72 -4.55
CA TRP A 113 -17.74 -38.30 -4.25
C TRP A 113 -19.05 -37.51 -4.32
N LYS A 114 -19.84 -37.69 -5.39
CA LYS A 114 -21.18 -37.11 -5.55
C LYS A 114 -22.07 -37.42 -4.34
N ALA A 115 -22.09 -38.69 -3.92
CA ALA A 115 -22.82 -39.18 -2.75
C ALA A 115 -22.26 -38.74 -1.37
N GLN A 116 -21.31 -37.79 -1.33
CA GLN A 116 -20.61 -37.32 -0.12
C GLN A 116 -19.83 -38.40 0.65
N ARG A 117 -19.54 -39.55 0.02
CA ARG A 117 -18.74 -40.65 0.58
C ARG A 117 -17.26 -40.42 0.31
N ILE A 118 -16.72 -39.32 0.86
CA ILE A 118 -15.38 -38.81 0.53
C ILE A 118 -14.28 -39.83 0.79
N HIS A 119 -14.33 -40.60 1.89
CA HIS A 119 -13.34 -41.63 2.19
C HIS A 119 -13.32 -42.75 1.15
N ASP A 120 -14.48 -43.21 0.69
CA ASP A 120 -14.58 -44.25 -0.33
C ASP A 120 -14.08 -43.75 -1.70
N ALA A 121 -14.43 -42.49 -2.05
CA ALA A 121 -13.96 -41.86 -3.29
C ALA A 121 -12.43 -41.73 -3.35
N VAL A 122 -11.81 -41.29 -2.25
CA VAL A 122 -10.35 -41.18 -2.14
C VAL A 122 -9.69 -42.56 -2.20
N ALA A 123 -10.23 -43.56 -1.49
CA ALA A 123 -9.68 -44.91 -1.47
C ALA A 123 -9.73 -45.58 -2.86
N GLU A 124 -10.85 -45.45 -3.56
CA GLU A 124 -11.03 -46.01 -4.92
C GLU A 124 -10.11 -45.30 -5.93
N ALA A 125 -10.07 -43.96 -5.95
CA ALA A 125 -9.20 -43.22 -6.84
C ALA A 125 -7.71 -43.49 -6.59
N GLN A 126 -7.29 -43.66 -5.33
CA GLN A 126 -5.92 -44.08 -4.99
C GLN A 126 -5.61 -45.52 -5.44
N GLU A 127 -6.58 -46.44 -5.36
CA GLU A 127 -6.40 -47.82 -5.84
C GLU A 127 -6.30 -47.89 -7.36
N ILE A 128 -7.03 -47.06 -8.10
CA ILE A 128 -6.86 -46.89 -9.55
C ILE A 128 -5.43 -46.39 -9.86
N LEU A 129 -4.95 -45.37 -9.15
CA LEU A 129 -3.60 -44.80 -9.38
C LEU A 129 -2.44 -45.73 -9.00
N LYS A 130 -2.65 -46.76 -8.16
CA LYS A 130 -1.64 -47.82 -7.96
C LYS A 130 -1.49 -48.74 -9.17
N ARG A 131 -2.55 -48.88 -9.98
CA ARG A 131 -2.60 -49.77 -11.15
C ARG A 131 -2.24 -49.02 -12.44
N ASP A 132 -2.71 -47.78 -12.54
CA ASP A 132 -2.36 -46.84 -13.60
C ASP A 132 -2.00 -45.46 -12.99
N PRO A 133 -0.71 -45.20 -12.74
CA PRO A 133 -0.24 -43.92 -12.24
C PRO A 133 -0.53 -42.72 -13.16
N ASP A 134 -0.83 -42.96 -14.45
CA ASP A 134 -1.04 -41.91 -15.44
C ASP A 134 -2.55 -41.64 -15.70
N ASN A 135 -3.44 -42.18 -14.87
CA ASN A 135 -4.89 -41.95 -14.98
C ASN A 135 -5.30 -40.52 -14.58
N VAL A 136 -5.39 -39.62 -15.58
CA VAL A 136 -5.70 -38.19 -15.39
C VAL A 136 -7.03 -37.95 -14.67
N GLN A 137 -8.08 -38.75 -14.95
CA GLN A 137 -9.41 -38.53 -14.34
C GLN A 137 -9.41 -38.80 -12.83
N SER A 138 -8.77 -39.88 -12.39
CA SER A 138 -8.62 -40.20 -10.96
C SER A 138 -7.78 -39.15 -10.23
N ARG A 139 -6.73 -38.61 -10.88
CA ARG A 139 -5.97 -37.47 -10.36
C ARG A 139 -6.82 -36.22 -10.24
N ARG A 140 -7.63 -35.89 -11.25
CA ARG A 140 -8.52 -34.72 -11.26
C ARG A 140 -9.62 -34.84 -10.18
N LEU A 141 -10.15 -36.03 -9.94
CA LEU A 141 -11.06 -36.29 -8.83
C LEU A 141 -10.38 -36.07 -7.47
N LEU A 142 -9.21 -36.65 -7.22
CA LEU A 142 -8.46 -36.42 -5.98
C LEU A 142 -8.09 -34.93 -5.80
N GLY A 143 -7.65 -34.25 -6.86
CA GLY A 143 -7.37 -32.81 -6.86
C GLY A 143 -8.58 -31.98 -6.43
N ARG A 144 -9.75 -32.22 -7.03
CA ARG A 144 -11.02 -31.55 -6.67
C ARG A 144 -11.45 -31.87 -5.23
N ILE A 145 -11.27 -33.11 -4.76
CA ILE A 145 -11.56 -33.50 -3.37
C ILE A 145 -10.66 -32.73 -2.40
N TYR A 146 -9.35 -32.69 -2.65
CA TYR A 146 -8.41 -31.98 -1.78
C TYR A 146 -8.60 -30.46 -1.81
N LEU A 147 -8.92 -29.85 -2.96
CA LEU A 147 -9.29 -28.42 -3.01
C LEU A 147 -10.53 -28.15 -2.16
N ARG A 148 -11.59 -28.94 -2.31
CA ARG A 148 -12.85 -28.75 -1.55
C ARG A 148 -12.66 -28.91 -0.04
N SER A 149 -11.69 -29.71 0.42
CA SER A 149 -11.39 -29.87 1.85
C SER A 149 -10.51 -28.78 2.45
N LEU A 150 -10.01 -27.81 1.65
CA LEU A 150 -9.31 -26.63 2.16
C LEU A 150 -10.26 -25.53 2.65
N GLY A 151 -11.44 -25.40 2.03
CA GLY A 151 -12.41 -24.33 2.32
C GLY A 151 -11.88 -22.92 2.01
N ASP A 152 -12.55 -21.90 2.56
CA ASP A 152 -12.11 -20.49 2.45
C ASP A 152 -10.95 -20.21 3.43
N VAL A 153 -9.76 -20.60 2.98
CA VAL A 153 -8.38 -20.26 3.39
C VAL A 153 -8.16 -19.70 4.81
N SER A 154 -7.52 -20.51 5.66
CA SER A 154 -6.45 -20.06 6.58
C SER A 154 -5.59 -21.25 7.03
N VAL A 155 -4.32 -21.28 6.60
CA VAL A 155 -3.46 -22.48 6.66
C VAL A 155 -3.10 -22.85 8.10
N SER A 156 -3.89 -23.76 8.68
CA SER A 156 -3.50 -24.53 9.87
C SER A 156 -2.55 -25.68 9.50
N SER A 157 -1.85 -26.25 10.49
CA SER A 157 -0.84 -27.31 10.28
C SER A 157 -1.38 -28.55 9.55
N GLY A 158 -2.66 -28.89 9.72
CA GLY A 158 -3.33 -29.98 8.99
C GLY A 158 -3.67 -29.65 7.53
N GLN A 159 -3.78 -28.37 7.16
CA GLN A 159 -4.07 -27.98 5.77
C GLN A 159 -2.83 -28.04 4.87
N SER A 160 -1.62 -27.86 5.42
CA SER A 160 -0.35 -27.93 4.64
C SER A 160 -0.13 -29.30 3.95
N GLU A 161 -0.50 -30.39 4.63
CA GLU A 161 -0.55 -31.75 4.07
C GLU A 161 -1.54 -31.84 2.90
N THR A 162 -2.76 -31.33 3.09
CA THR A 162 -3.84 -31.34 2.08
C THR A 162 -3.47 -30.52 0.84
N VAL A 163 -2.91 -29.31 1.02
CA VAL A 163 -2.35 -28.49 -0.07
C VAL A 163 -1.27 -29.26 -0.82
N SER A 164 -0.37 -29.94 -0.12
CA SER A 164 0.71 -30.72 -0.75
C SER A 164 0.19 -31.89 -1.57
N ARG A 165 -0.86 -32.59 -1.10
CA ARG A 165 -1.54 -33.66 -1.85
C ARG A 165 -2.29 -33.14 -3.07
N ALA A 166 -2.92 -31.95 -2.97
CA ALA A 166 -3.56 -31.28 -4.12
C ALA A 166 -2.51 -30.89 -5.18
N ILE A 167 -1.39 -30.27 -4.77
CA ILE A 167 -0.26 -29.93 -5.65
C ILE A 167 0.26 -31.17 -6.38
N GLU A 168 0.42 -32.30 -5.68
CA GLU A 168 0.87 -33.54 -6.31
C GLU A 168 -0.06 -33.96 -7.45
N GLN A 169 -1.38 -33.94 -7.26
CA GLN A 169 -2.32 -34.36 -8.30
C GLN A 169 -2.30 -33.41 -9.50
N TYR A 170 -2.39 -32.09 -9.26
CA TYR A 170 -2.40 -31.11 -10.35
C TYR A 170 -1.04 -31.02 -11.08
N ARG A 171 0.09 -31.26 -10.40
CA ARG A 171 1.41 -31.38 -11.04
C ARG A 171 1.49 -32.57 -11.98
N GLU A 172 0.98 -33.73 -11.57
CA GLU A 172 0.96 -34.91 -12.44
C GLU A 172 -0.04 -34.75 -13.59
N ILE A 173 -1.20 -34.12 -13.38
CA ILE A 173 -2.11 -33.75 -14.49
C ILE A 173 -1.38 -32.86 -15.49
N ASN A 174 -0.73 -31.76 -15.04
CA ASN A 174 0.01 -30.84 -15.91
C ASN A 174 1.21 -31.51 -16.63
N ARG A 175 1.76 -32.61 -16.10
CA ARG A 175 2.77 -33.44 -16.80
C ARG A 175 2.15 -34.30 -17.91
N LEU A 176 0.95 -34.83 -17.67
CA LEU A 176 0.27 -35.79 -18.53
C LEU A 176 -0.54 -35.13 -19.65
N ASP A 177 -1.18 -34.01 -19.33
CA ASP A 177 -1.98 -33.20 -20.22
C ASP A 177 -1.57 -31.71 -20.09
N PRO A 178 -0.47 -31.28 -20.75
CA PRO A 178 -0.01 -29.89 -20.71
C PRO A 178 -0.93 -28.89 -21.44
N ALA A 179 -2.05 -29.35 -22.00
CA ALA A 179 -3.08 -28.50 -22.61
C ALA A 179 -4.23 -28.18 -21.62
N ASP A 180 -4.37 -28.94 -20.52
CA ASP A 180 -5.34 -28.68 -19.45
C ASP A 180 -4.96 -27.43 -18.63
N SER A 181 -5.27 -26.27 -19.21
CA SER A 181 -5.01 -24.97 -18.60
C SER A 181 -5.80 -24.77 -17.31
N GLU A 182 -6.99 -25.36 -17.14
CA GLU A 182 -7.73 -25.28 -15.88
C GLU A 182 -6.95 -25.94 -14.73
N SER A 183 -6.43 -27.16 -14.95
CA SER A 183 -5.60 -27.86 -13.98
C SER A 183 -4.27 -27.13 -13.71
N ALA A 184 -3.69 -26.50 -14.72
CA ALA A 184 -2.48 -25.69 -14.57
C ALA A 184 -2.74 -24.40 -13.76
N LEU A 185 -3.88 -23.73 -13.95
CA LEU A 185 -4.30 -22.58 -13.14
C LEU A 185 -4.51 -22.97 -11.67
N TRP A 186 -5.15 -24.11 -11.40
CA TRP A 186 -5.26 -24.63 -10.03
C TRP A 186 -3.90 -24.96 -9.40
N LEU A 187 -2.96 -25.51 -10.17
CA LEU A 187 -1.59 -25.75 -9.71
C LEU A 187 -0.88 -24.44 -9.34
N ALA A 188 -1.02 -23.39 -10.15
CA ALA A 188 -0.44 -22.08 -9.87
C ALA A 188 -1.02 -21.44 -8.59
N ARG A 189 -2.36 -21.47 -8.42
CA ARG A 189 -3.03 -21.00 -7.19
C ARG A 189 -2.54 -21.74 -5.95
N LEU A 190 -2.38 -23.06 -6.04
CA LEU A 190 -1.87 -23.89 -4.95
C LEU A 190 -0.40 -23.58 -4.61
N TYR A 191 0.44 -23.30 -5.61
CA TYR A 191 1.80 -22.83 -5.37
C TYR A 191 1.83 -21.44 -4.72
N ARG A 192 0.98 -20.49 -5.14
CA ARG A 192 0.84 -19.17 -4.50
C ARG A 192 0.40 -19.30 -3.03
N LEU A 193 -0.59 -20.15 -2.74
CA LEU A 193 -1.05 -20.45 -1.37
C LEU A 193 0.05 -21.06 -0.47
N LYS A 194 0.96 -21.84 -1.05
CA LYS A 194 2.11 -22.42 -0.35
C LYS A 194 3.33 -21.51 -0.32
N ASN A 195 3.22 -20.27 -0.81
CA ASN A 195 4.31 -19.30 -0.94
C ASN A 195 5.48 -19.81 -1.83
N GLU A 196 5.20 -20.74 -2.75
CA GLU A 196 6.14 -21.30 -3.75
C GLU A 196 6.05 -20.51 -5.07
N HIS A 197 6.16 -19.18 -4.98
CA HIS A 197 5.84 -18.22 -6.06
C HIS A 197 6.56 -18.50 -7.39
N ASP A 198 7.85 -18.86 -7.37
CA ASP A 198 8.61 -19.14 -8.60
C ASP A 198 8.00 -20.28 -9.43
N LYS A 199 7.38 -21.27 -8.77
CA LYS A 199 6.70 -22.38 -9.46
C LYS A 199 5.34 -21.96 -10.00
N ALA A 200 4.62 -21.09 -9.28
CA ALA A 200 3.39 -20.49 -9.79
C ALA A 200 3.68 -19.68 -11.07
N GLU A 201 4.72 -18.83 -11.04
CA GLU A 201 5.18 -18.06 -12.20
C GLU A 201 5.58 -18.99 -13.37
N GLN A 202 6.33 -20.06 -13.11
CA GLN A 202 6.72 -21.03 -14.14
C GLN A 202 5.52 -21.71 -14.80
N VAL A 203 4.51 -22.11 -14.01
CA VAL A 203 3.29 -22.76 -14.54
C VAL A 203 2.48 -21.77 -15.37
N LEU A 204 2.22 -20.56 -14.87
CA LEU A 204 1.45 -19.54 -15.59
C LEU A 204 2.13 -19.14 -16.91
N ARG A 205 3.44 -18.92 -16.92
CA ARG A 205 4.22 -18.67 -18.14
C ARG A 205 4.22 -19.87 -19.12
N SER A 206 4.00 -21.10 -18.63
CA SER A 206 3.86 -22.27 -19.51
C SER A 206 2.50 -22.33 -20.22
N ILE A 207 1.43 -21.87 -19.56
CA ILE A 207 0.10 -21.68 -20.17
C ILE A 207 0.22 -20.62 -21.28
N LEU A 208 0.72 -19.42 -20.93
CA LEU A 208 0.84 -18.28 -21.86
C LEU A 208 1.80 -18.51 -23.03
N LYS A 209 2.65 -19.54 -22.97
CA LYS A 209 3.47 -19.97 -24.11
C LYS A 209 2.68 -20.76 -25.16
N ASN A 210 1.66 -21.49 -24.72
CA ASN A 210 0.80 -22.30 -25.58
C ASN A 210 -0.45 -21.53 -26.02
N ASP A 211 -0.99 -20.70 -25.12
CA ASP A 211 -2.17 -19.85 -25.31
C ASP A 211 -1.89 -18.45 -24.75
N PRO A 212 -1.30 -17.53 -25.55
CA PRO A 212 -0.91 -16.20 -25.10
C PRO A 212 -2.08 -15.29 -24.67
N GLU A 213 -3.31 -15.62 -25.08
CA GLU A 213 -4.52 -14.84 -24.80
C GLU A 213 -5.35 -15.45 -23.66
N ASN A 214 -4.77 -16.37 -22.88
CA ASN A 214 -5.43 -17.02 -21.75
C ASN A 214 -5.63 -16.04 -20.58
N GLU A 215 -6.68 -15.22 -20.65
CA GLU A 215 -6.98 -14.15 -19.68
C GLU A 215 -6.84 -14.58 -18.19
N PRO A 216 -7.35 -15.74 -17.73
CA PRO A 216 -7.17 -16.18 -16.34
C PRO A 216 -5.72 -16.50 -15.94
N ALA A 217 -4.85 -16.84 -16.90
CA ALA A 217 -3.42 -17.01 -16.66
C ALA A 217 -2.68 -15.66 -16.66
N VAL A 218 -3.11 -14.72 -17.49
CA VAL A 218 -2.61 -13.33 -17.48
C VAL A 218 -2.94 -12.67 -16.15
N GLU A 219 -4.20 -12.71 -15.73
CA GLU A 219 -4.71 -12.19 -14.45
C GLU A 219 -3.86 -12.68 -13.28
N GLN A 220 -3.70 -14.01 -13.15
CA GLN A 220 -2.97 -14.61 -12.04
C GLN A 220 -1.47 -14.34 -12.08
N LEU A 221 -0.87 -14.22 -13.27
CA LEU A 221 0.55 -13.87 -13.42
C LEU A 221 0.78 -12.41 -13.07
N THR A 222 -0.08 -11.51 -13.54
CA THR A 222 -0.07 -10.08 -13.19
C THR A 222 -0.19 -9.89 -11.68
N GLN A 223 -1.21 -10.48 -11.04
CA GLN A 223 -1.36 -10.43 -9.58
C GLN A 223 -0.11 -10.95 -8.86
N LEU A 224 0.44 -12.10 -9.28
CA LEU A 224 1.64 -12.67 -8.69
C LEU A 224 2.88 -11.76 -8.85
N LEU A 225 3.02 -11.10 -10.00
CA LEU A 225 4.10 -10.13 -10.23
C LEU A 225 3.91 -8.87 -9.36
N MET A 226 2.69 -8.37 -9.22
CA MET A 226 2.34 -7.23 -8.35
C MET A 226 2.56 -7.55 -6.86
N ASP A 227 2.13 -8.73 -6.39
CA ASP A 227 2.38 -9.24 -5.02
C ASP A 227 3.87 -9.29 -4.69
N GLN A 228 4.72 -9.54 -5.71
CA GLN A 228 6.18 -9.58 -5.60
C GLN A 228 6.86 -8.22 -5.83
N GLY A 229 6.12 -7.14 -6.05
CA GLY A 229 6.67 -5.82 -6.38
C GLY A 229 7.35 -5.75 -7.76
N LYS A 230 7.08 -6.70 -8.66
CA LYS A 230 7.59 -6.76 -10.04
C LYS A 230 6.70 -5.99 -11.02
N SER A 231 6.09 -4.88 -10.60
CA SER A 231 5.09 -4.11 -11.36
C SER A 231 5.51 -3.78 -12.81
N PRO A 232 6.78 -3.40 -13.11
CA PRO A 232 7.22 -3.19 -14.50
C PRO A 232 7.12 -4.43 -15.41
N GLN A 233 7.22 -5.64 -14.85
CA GLN A 233 7.02 -6.89 -15.60
C GLN A 233 5.52 -7.17 -15.82
N ALA A 234 4.66 -6.80 -14.88
CA ALA A 234 3.21 -6.88 -15.03
C ALA A 234 2.72 -5.91 -16.11
N VAL A 235 3.18 -4.66 -16.09
CA VAL A 235 2.95 -3.65 -17.15
C VAL A 235 3.39 -4.20 -18.51
N THR A 236 4.63 -4.67 -18.66
CA THR A 236 5.14 -5.22 -19.93
C THR A 236 4.31 -6.39 -20.46
N LEU A 237 3.83 -7.26 -19.56
CA LEU A 237 2.97 -8.39 -19.91
C LEU A 237 1.61 -7.92 -20.44
N LEU A 238 0.98 -6.99 -19.73
CA LEU A 238 -0.35 -6.48 -20.04
C LEU A 238 -0.35 -5.59 -21.29
N GLU A 239 0.57 -4.62 -21.41
CA GLU A 239 0.73 -3.76 -22.60
C GLU A 239 0.87 -4.59 -23.89
N GLY A 240 1.59 -5.72 -23.83
CA GLY A 240 1.76 -6.61 -24.98
C GLY A 240 0.47 -7.33 -25.43
N ILE A 241 -0.45 -7.56 -24.50
CA ILE A 241 -1.71 -8.29 -24.74
C ILE A 241 -2.84 -7.31 -25.08
N THR A 242 -3.03 -6.25 -24.28
CA THR A 242 -4.09 -5.25 -24.49
C THR A 242 -3.91 -4.46 -25.78
N ALA A 243 -2.69 -4.36 -26.32
CA ALA A 243 -2.44 -3.78 -27.65
C ALA A 243 -3.11 -4.54 -28.82
N HIS A 244 -3.55 -5.80 -28.60
CA HIS A 244 -4.15 -6.66 -29.63
C HIS A 244 -5.55 -7.15 -29.23
N SER A 245 -5.70 -7.53 -27.96
CA SER A 245 -6.90 -8.13 -27.39
C SER A 245 -7.24 -7.47 -26.04
N PRO A 246 -7.67 -6.19 -26.06
CA PRO A 246 -8.07 -5.47 -24.85
C PRO A 246 -9.40 -5.98 -24.31
N THR A 247 -9.45 -6.27 -23.01
CA THR A 247 -10.69 -6.56 -22.26
C THR A 247 -10.78 -5.63 -21.05
N PRO A 248 -11.98 -5.34 -20.52
CA PRO A 248 -12.12 -4.44 -19.37
C PRO A 248 -11.27 -4.90 -18.17
N VAL A 249 -11.26 -6.20 -17.89
CA VAL A 249 -10.49 -6.82 -16.79
C VAL A 249 -8.98 -6.64 -16.97
N LEU A 250 -8.44 -6.86 -18.18
CA LEU A 250 -7.01 -6.69 -18.43
C LEU A 250 -6.57 -5.22 -18.44
N LEU A 251 -7.46 -4.30 -18.81
CA LEU A 251 -7.22 -2.86 -18.74
C LEU A 251 -7.30 -2.33 -17.30
N ASP A 252 -8.21 -2.84 -16.48
CA ASP A 252 -8.28 -2.56 -15.03
C ASP A 252 -6.98 -2.95 -14.33
N LEU A 253 -6.52 -4.18 -14.59
CA LEU A 253 -5.24 -4.70 -14.09
C LEU A 253 -4.01 -3.94 -14.63
N LEU A 254 -4.10 -3.38 -15.84
CA LEU A 254 -3.05 -2.51 -16.39
C LEU A 254 -3.03 -1.16 -15.66
N GLY A 255 -4.21 -0.63 -15.32
CA GLY A 255 -4.37 0.52 -14.42
C GLY A 255 -3.73 0.26 -13.04
N ASP A 256 -4.03 -0.89 -12.42
CA ASP A 256 -3.45 -1.29 -11.13
C ASP A 256 -1.92 -1.39 -11.22
N ALA A 257 -1.41 -2.04 -12.28
CA ALA A 257 0.03 -2.27 -12.48
C ALA A 257 0.79 -0.96 -12.72
N HIS A 258 0.25 -0.03 -13.52
CA HIS A 258 0.80 1.31 -13.69
C HIS A 258 0.74 2.12 -12.39
N THR A 259 -0.36 2.04 -11.64
CA THR A 259 -0.51 2.72 -10.34
C THR A 259 0.55 2.24 -9.35
N GLN A 260 0.78 0.94 -9.25
CA GLN A 260 1.83 0.36 -8.40
C GLN A 260 3.26 0.70 -8.91
N ALA A 261 3.42 0.90 -10.22
CA ALA A 261 4.67 1.39 -10.83
C ALA A 261 4.87 2.91 -10.71
N HIS A 262 3.90 3.65 -10.13
CA HIS A 262 3.84 5.11 -10.08
C HIS A 262 3.77 5.81 -11.46
N GLU A 263 3.27 5.13 -12.49
CA GLU A 263 3.03 5.65 -13.84
C GLU A 263 1.57 6.16 -13.97
N LEU A 264 1.18 7.14 -13.15
CA LEU A 264 -0.21 7.52 -12.92
C LEU A 264 -0.96 7.93 -14.20
N GLU A 265 -0.34 8.70 -15.09
CA GLU A 265 -0.99 9.17 -16.32
C GLU A 265 -1.38 8.01 -17.26
N LYS A 266 -0.60 6.92 -17.26
CA LYS A 266 -0.94 5.70 -18.01
C LYS A 266 -2.01 4.87 -17.29
N ALA A 267 -2.01 4.87 -15.95
CA ALA A 267 -3.08 4.23 -15.19
C ALA A 267 -4.43 4.91 -15.47
N GLU A 268 -4.47 6.25 -15.55
CA GLU A 268 -5.66 7.01 -15.96
C GLU A 268 -6.16 6.57 -17.35
N GLU A 269 -5.26 6.44 -18.32
CA GLU A 269 -5.61 5.98 -19.67
C GLU A 269 -6.19 4.55 -19.65
N ALA A 270 -5.54 3.61 -18.95
CA ALA A 270 -5.99 2.23 -18.86
C ALA A 270 -7.36 2.09 -18.17
N TYR A 271 -7.57 2.73 -17.01
CA TYR A 271 -8.89 2.69 -16.34
C TYR A 271 -9.98 3.42 -17.14
N ARG A 272 -9.66 4.50 -17.88
CA ARG A 272 -10.64 5.13 -18.78
C ARG A 272 -11.07 4.18 -19.89
N GLN A 273 -10.15 3.46 -20.51
CA GLN A 273 -10.49 2.46 -21.53
C GLN A 273 -11.32 1.31 -20.93
N ALA A 274 -10.97 0.81 -19.73
CA ALA A 274 -11.77 -0.20 -19.03
C ALA A 274 -13.20 0.29 -18.77
N ALA A 275 -13.35 1.50 -18.23
CA ALA A 275 -14.62 2.16 -17.94
C ALA A 275 -15.45 2.56 -19.18
N GLU A 276 -14.83 2.68 -20.35
CA GLU A 276 -15.53 2.88 -21.63
C GLU A 276 -16.05 1.57 -22.22
N LEU A 277 -15.31 0.46 -22.04
CA LEU A 277 -15.72 -0.87 -22.50
C LEU A 277 -16.77 -1.53 -21.60
N ASP A 278 -16.66 -1.37 -20.28
CA ASP A 278 -17.71 -1.71 -19.32
C ASP A 278 -18.05 -0.52 -18.40
N PRO A 279 -19.02 0.33 -18.80
CA PRO A 279 -19.49 1.44 -17.97
C PRO A 279 -20.32 1.02 -16.75
N SER A 280 -20.64 -0.27 -16.59
CA SER A 280 -21.46 -0.79 -15.49
C SER A 280 -20.63 -1.36 -14.34
N GLU A 281 -19.40 -1.77 -14.61
CA GLU A 281 -18.47 -2.25 -13.58
C GLU A 281 -17.95 -1.07 -12.73
N VAL A 282 -18.05 -1.23 -11.42
CA VAL A 282 -17.71 -0.23 -10.41
C VAL A 282 -16.20 -0.20 -10.15
N SER A 283 -15.48 -1.33 -10.29
CA SER A 283 -14.03 -1.38 -10.03
C SER A 283 -13.28 -0.37 -10.90
N HIS A 284 -13.57 -0.35 -12.20
CA HIS A 284 -12.94 0.54 -13.20
C HIS A 284 -13.11 2.03 -12.83
N GLN A 285 -14.32 2.41 -12.42
CA GLN A 285 -14.61 3.78 -11.97
C GLN A 285 -13.92 4.11 -10.64
N ARG A 286 -13.80 3.13 -9.72
CA ARG A 286 -13.10 3.33 -8.44
C ARG A 286 -11.59 3.49 -8.66
N GLY A 287 -10.98 2.66 -9.52
CA GLY A 287 -9.57 2.76 -9.92
C GLY A 287 -9.25 4.09 -10.61
N LEU A 288 -10.08 4.49 -11.58
CA LEU A 288 -9.97 5.81 -12.22
C LEU A 288 -10.08 6.96 -11.20
N GLY A 289 -11.06 6.91 -10.30
CA GLY A 289 -11.26 7.92 -9.25
C GLY A 289 -10.08 8.03 -8.29
N GLN A 290 -9.47 6.90 -7.91
CA GLN A 290 -8.29 6.83 -7.05
C GLN A 290 -7.02 7.34 -7.76
N THR A 291 -6.85 7.03 -9.04
CA THR A 291 -5.73 7.52 -9.85
C THR A 291 -5.81 9.04 -10.05
N LEU A 292 -6.99 9.56 -10.42
CA LEU A 292 -7.24 10.99 -10.52
C LEU A 292 -7.01 11.73 -9.19
N LEU A 293 -7.26 11.07 -8.05
CA LEU A 293 -6.93 11.59 -6.73
C LEU A 293 -5.41 11.64 -6.49
N ALA A 294 -4.67 10.59 -6.85
CA ALA A 294 -3.21 10.52 -6.74
C ALA A 294 -2.49 11.53 -7.66
N GLU A 295 -3.08 11.86 -8.80
CA GLU A 295 -2.62 12.92 -9.71
C GLU A 295 -3.06 14.35 -9.31
N GLU A 296 -3.72 14.52 -8.16
CA GLU A 296 -4.29 15.80 -7.71
C GLU A 296 -5.34 16.41 -8.70
N LYS A 297 -5.88 15.61 -9.63
CA LYS A 297 -6.92 15.98 -10.60
C LYS A 297 -8.31 16.03 -9.95
N TYR A 298 -8.41 16.73 -8.81
CA TYR A 298 -9.56 16.77 -7.91
C TYR A 298 -10.91 17.07 -8.60
N SER A 299 -10.93 17.97 -9.59
CA SER A 299 -12.16 18.33 -10.32
C SER A 299 -12.65 17.26 -11.30
N GLU A 300 -11.80 16.32 -11.69
CA GLU A 300 -12.17 15.16 -12.52
C GLU A 300 -12.51 13.97 -11.63
N ALA A 301 -11.70 13.71 -10.59
CA ALA A 301 -12.01 12.73 -9.54
C ALA A 301 -13.42 12.97 -8.95
N LEU A 302 -13.78 14.23 -8.68
CA LEU A 302 -15.10 14.58 -8.14
C LEU A 302 -16.24 14.07 -9.03
N LYS A 303 -16.13 14.22 -10.35
CA LYS A 303 -17.17 13.79 -11.30
C LYS A 303 -17.29 12.26 -11.35
N VAL A 304 -16.19 11.54 -11.17
CA VAL A 304 -16.18 10.07 -11.11
C VAL A 304 -16.86 9.60 -9.83
N TYR A 305 -16.49 10.17 -8.68
CA TYR A 305 -17.12 9.80 -7.41
C TYR A 305 -18.58 10.27 -7.28
N GLU A 306 -18.97 11.41 -7.86
CA GLU A 306 -20.37 11.84 -7.92
C GLU A 306 -21.23 10.83 -8.71
N LYS A 307 -20.73 10.28 -9.85
CA LYS A 307 -21.40 9.17 -10.55
C LYS A 307 -21.44 7.88 -9.71
N LEU A 308 -20.35 7.55 -9.00
CA LEU A 308 -20.33 6.39 -8.10
C LEU A 308 -21.37 6.53 -6.97
N ALA A 309 -21.64 7.76 -6.50
CA ALA A 309 -22.65 8.02 -5.48
C ALA A 309 -24.09 7.89 -6.01
N ASP A 310 -24.32 8.10 -7.31
CA ASP A 310 -25.61 7.84 -7.95
C ASP A 310 -25.89 6.33 -8.09
N VAL A 311 -24.84 5.52 -8.32
CA VAL A 311 -24.94 4.05 -8.48
C VAL A 311 -24.92 3.31 -7.14
N MET A 312 -24.11 3.79 -6.17
CA MET A 312 -23.94 3.22 -4.83
C MET A 312 -24.28 4.28 -3.76
N PRO A 313 -25.56 4.63 -3.60
CA PRO A 313 -26.00 5.72 -2.71
C PRO A 313 -25.81 5.43 -1.21
N ASP A 314 -25.36 4.23 -0.85
CA ASP A 314 -25.09 3.73 0.51
C ASP A 314 -23.62 3.31 0.73
N ASP A 315 -22.72 3.47 -0.24
CA ASP A 315 -21.28 3.23 -0.03
C ASP A 315 -20.61 4.41 0.71
N SER A 316 -20.21 4.16 1.95
CA SER A 316 -19.48 5.12 2.79
C SER A 316 -18.12 5.56 2.22
N ASP A 317 -17.42 4.69 1.48
CA ASP A 317 -16.12 5.01 0.87
C ASP A 317 -16.30 6.11 -0.19
N VAL A 318 -17.32 6.00 -1.03
CA VAL A 318 -17.61 7.01 -2.06
C VAL A 318 -17.79 8.39 -1.44
N TYR A 319 -18.63 8.53 -0.41
CA TYR A 319 -18.82 9.82 0.26
C TYR A 319 -17.57 10.31 1.00
N LEU A 320 -16.76 9.39 1.54
CA LEU A 320 -15.48 9.72 2.16
C LEU A 320 -14.48 10.30 1.15
N ARG A 321 -14.35 9.69 -0.05
CA ARG A 321 -13.50 10.20 -1.14
C ARG A 321 -14.02 11.54 -1.65
N ILE A 322 -15.33 11.72 -1.83
CA ILE A 322 -15.94 13.02 -2.17
C ILE A 322 -15.60 14.09 -1.13
N ALA A 323 -15.65 13.77 0.16
CA ALA A 323 -15.31 14.72 1.21
C ALA A 323 -13.82 15.08 1.24
N GLN A 324 -12.93 14.10 1.01
CA GLN A 324 -11.49 14.34 0.82
C GLN A 324 -11.25 15.29 -0.37
N ILE A 325 -11.87 15.03 -1.52
CA ILE A 325 -11.79 15.90 -2.70
C ILE A 325 -12.28 17.31 -2.39
N TYR A 326 -13.42 17.47 -1.70
CA TYR A 326 -13.90 18.80 -1.33
C TYR A 326 -13.00 19.50 -0.30
N ARG A 327 -12.28 18.77 0.56
CA ARG A 327 -11.28 19.32 1.49
C ARG A 327 -10.06 19.88 0.74
N GLU A 328 -9.53 19.13 -0.23
CA GLU A 328 -8.41 19.60 -1.08
C GLU A 328 -8.83 20.77 -1.98
N LEU A 329 -10.08 20.79 -2.45
CA LEU A 329 -10.68 21.95 -3.13
C LEU A 329 -11.07 23.11 -2.18
N HIS A 330 -10.74 23.01 -0.89
CA HIS A 330 -11.05 23.96 0.20
C HIS A 330 -12.53 24.33 0.36
N ARG A 331 -13.44 23.48 -0.12
CA ARG A 331 -14.90 23.56 0.07
C ARG A 331 -15.29 22.78 1.33
N LEU A 332 -14.85 23.31 2.46
CA LEU A 332 -14.96 22.63 3.77
C LEU A 332 -16.40 22.41 4.23
N ASP A 333 -17.35 23.19 3.71
CA ASP A 333 -18.80 23.02 3.85
C ASP A 333 -19.28 21.71 3.19
N LYS A 334 -18.94 21.53 1.91
CA LYS A 334 -19.29 20.33 1.15
C LYS A 334 -18.55 19.08 1.62
N ALA A 335 -17.34 19.25 2.14
CA ALA A 335 -16.61 18.18 2.79
C ALA A 335 -17.36 17.67 4.03
N GLU A 336 -17.93 18.58 4.84
CA GLU A 336 -18.72 18.22 6.04
C GLU A 336 -20.02 17.51 5.65
N GLU A 337 -20.75 18.01 4.65
CA GLU A 337 -21.97 17.38 4.14
C GLU A 337 -21.77 15.92 3.71
N ASN A 338 -20.64 15.62 3.06
CA ASN A 338 -20.36 14.26 2.58
C ASN A 338 -19.74 13.37 3.66
N LEU A 339 -18.96 13.92 4.60
CA LEU A 339 -18.53 13.15 5.78
C LEU A 339 -19.71 12.73 6.68
N VAL A 340 -20.72 13.58 6.83
CA VAL A 340 -21.97 13.20 7.54
C VAL A 340 -22.65 12.00 6.88
N LYS A 341 -22.67 11.92 5.54
CA LYS A 341 -23.17 10.73 4.81
C LYS A 341 -22.27 9.51 5.01
N ALA A 342 -20.95 9.68 4.91
CA ALA A 342 -20.00 8.59 5.15
C ALA A 342 -20.18 7.99 6.57
N ARG A 343 -20.37 8.84 7.59
CA ARG A 343 -20.68 8.43 8.97
C ARG A 343 -22.04 7.76 9.10
N GLN A 344 -23.05 8.21 8.36
CA GLN A 344 -24.38 7.59 8.35
C GLN A 344 -24.33 6.14 7.84
N TYR A 345 -23.55 5.88 6.79
CA TYR A 345 -23.46 4.54 6.19
C TYR A 345 -22.42 3.63 6.87
N ALA A 346 -21.36 4.18 7.46
CA ALA A 346 -20.38 3.42 8.24
C ALA A 346 -20.15 4.01 9.65
N PRO A 347 -21.15 3.94 10.56
CA PRO A 347 -21.02 4.43 11.91
C PRO A 347 -19.95 3.63 12.68
N GLY A 348 -18.92 4.32 13.17
CA GLY A 348 -17.77 3.71 13.84
C GLY A 348 -16.61 3.33 12.93
N SER A 349 -16.65 3.67 11.63
CA SER A 349 -15.48 3.56 10.76
C SER A 349 -14.36 4.48 11.24
N LEU A 350 -13.20 3.90 11.54
CA LEU A 350 -12.01 4.63 11.96
C LEU A 350 -11.52 5.60 10.89
N GLU A 351 -11.63 5.22 9.61
CA GLU A 351 -11.21 6.08 8.49
C GLU A 351 -12.12 7.32 8.37
N VAL A 352 -13.43 7.14 8.54
CA VAL A 352 -14.38 8.27 8.56
C VAL A 352 -14.08 9.19 9.74
N MET A 353 -13.98 8.66 10.97
CA MET A 353 -13.66 9.45 12.17
C MET A 353 -12.33 10.21 12.04
N TYR A 354 -11.32 9.61 11.41
CA TYR A 354 -10.04 10.27 11.15
C TYR A 354 -10.19 11.46 10.18
N ASN A 355 -10.89 11.26 9.07
CA ASN A 355 -11.13 12.33 8.10
C ASN A 355 -12.02 13.46 8.64
N GLU A 356 -12.93 13.16 9.57
CA GLU A 356 -13.71 14.17 10.30
C GLU A 356 -12.85 15.03 11.21
N ALA A 357 -11.93 14.41 11.96
CA ALA A 357 -10.97 15.16 12.76
C ALA A 357 -10.10 16.06 11.88
N MET A 358 -9.59 15.54 10.75
CA MET A 358 -8.81 16.34 9.79
C MET A 358 -9.62 17.49 9.18
N LEU A 359 -10.91 17.29 8.85
CA LEU A 359 -11.77 18.35 8.34
C LEU A 359 -11.98 19.44 9.40
N TYR A 360 -12.28 19.06 10.64
CA TYR A 360 -12.46 20.00 11.74
C TYR A 360 -11.15 20.75 12.05
N GLN A 361 -9.99 20.13 11.94
CA GLN A 361 -8.69 20.82 11.98
C GLN A 361 -8.55 21.84 10.85
N ALA A 362 -8.87 21.49 9.60
CA ALA A 362 -8.83 22.42 8.46
C ALA A 362 -9.82 23.60 8.61
N GLN A 363 -10.98 23.36 9.23
CA GLN A 363 -11.95 24.40 9.60
C GLN A 363 -11.51 25.23 10.83
N GLY A 364 -10.43 24.87 11.53
CA GLY A 364 -9.98 25.51 12.78
C GLY A 364 -10.82 25.14 14.01
N ARG A 365 -11.72 24.16 13.91
CA ARG A 365 -12.60 23.64 14.98
C ARG A 365 -11.89 22.55 15.79
N PHE A 366 -10.75 22.90 16.39
CA PHE A 366 -9.89 21.92 17.07
C PHE A 366 -10.60 21.16 18.21
N GLU A 367 -11.51 21.80 18.94
CA GLU A 367 -12.31 21.14 20.00
C GLU A 367 -13.25 20.04 19.43
N ASP A 368 -13.82 20.24 18.24
CA ASP A 368 -14.63 19.20 17.59
C ASP A 368 -13.76 18.05 17.09
N ALA A 369 -12.56 18.33 16.57
CA ALA A 369 -11.58 17.31 16.20
C ALA A 369 -11.12 16.48 17.41
N ILE A 370 -10.80 17.14 18.53
CA ILE A 370 -10.44 16.50 19.81
C ILE A 370 -11.58 15.60 20.28
N ARG A 371 -12.83 16.08 20.21
CA ARG A 371 -14.02 15.33 20.61
C ARG A 371 -14.22 14.06 19.76
N VAL A 372 -14.18 14.17 18.43
CA VAL A 372 -14.31 13.01 17.53
C VAL A 372 -13.25 11.94 17.84
N LEU A 373 -11.98 12.33 17.98
CA LEU A 373 -10.91 11.38 18.29
C LEU A 373 -11.05 10.78 19.70
N SER A 374 -11.49 11.57 20.69
CA SER A 374 -11.72 11.09 22.07
C SER A 374 -12.89 10.10 22.16
N ASP A 375 -13.98 10.38 21.44
CA ASP A 375 -15.13 9.48 21.32
C ASP A 375 -14.73 8.17 20.61
N ALA A 376 -13.93 8.26 19.56
CA ALA A 376 -13.37 7.10 18.85
C ALA A 376 -12.47 6.25 19.77
N VAL A 377 -11.54 6.86 20.52
CA VAL A 377 -10.71 6.16 21.53
C VAL A 377 -11.60 5.43 22.53
N THR A 378 -12.64 6.10 23.03
CA THR A 378 -13.58 5.54 24.02
C THR A 378 -14.34 4.34 23.46
N GLY A 379 -14.86 4.46 22.23
CA GLY A 379 -15.55 3.37 21.53
C GLY A 379 -14.66 2.14 21.31
N ILE A 380 -13.42 2.34 20.84
CA ILE A 380 -12.47 1.24 20.63
C ILE A 380 -11.98 0.65 21.98
N LYS A 381 -11.82 1.46 23.04
CA LYS A 381 -11.50 0.97 24.40
C LYS A 381 -12.56 0.00 24.95
N GLY A 382 -13.82 0.20 24.60
CA GLY A 382 -14.94 -0.66 25.01
C GLY A 382 -14.98 -2.04 24.34
N GLN A 383 -14.24 -2.25 23.23
CA GLN A 383 -14.20 -3.54 22.52
C GLN A 383 -13.35 -4.59 23.26
N PRO A 384 -13.56 -5.90 23.08
CA PRO A 384 -12.75 -6.94 23.75
C PRO A 384 -11.23 -6.79 23.53
N PRO A 385 -10.38 -6.92 24.58
CA PRO A 385 -8.93 -6.70 24.45
C PRO A 385 -8.18 -7.61 23.48
N ALA A 386 -8.72 -8.80 23.20
CA ALA A 386 -8.04 -9.83 22.39
C ALA A 386 -8.01 -9.56 20.87
N ALA A 387 -8.71 -8.52 20.39
CA ALA A 387 -8.72 -8.19 18.97
C ALA A 387 -7.42 -7.47 18.57
N SER A 388 -6.60 -8.08 17.71
CA SER A 388 -5.35 -7.47 17.19
C SER A 388 -5.62 -6.16 16.42
N SER A 389 -6.83 -5.98 15.88
CA SER A 389 -7.30 -4.70 15.33
C SER A 389 -7.38 -3.60 16.38
N ARG A 390 -7.90 -3.88 17.60
CA ARG A 390 -8.07 -2.90 18.68
C ARG A 390 -6.75 -2.19 19.02
N ARG A 391 -5.64 -2.93 19.15
CA ARG A 391 -4.31 -2.36 19.41
C ARG A 391 -3.88 -1.39 18.31
N ARG A 392 -3.98 -1.80 17.04
CA ARG A 392 -3.62 -0.96 15.89
C ARG A 392 -4.49 0.31 15.81
N SER A 393 -5.80 0.17 15.99
CA SER A 393 -6.74 1.29 16.00
C SER A 393 -6.45 2.29 17.14
N LEU A 394 -6.19 1.82 18.36
CA LEU A 394 -5.82 2.69 19.48
C LEU A 394 -4.47 3.38 19.25
N ALA A 395 -3.49 2.69 18.67
CA ALA A 395 -2.18 3.28 18.38
C ALA A 395 -2.29 4.46 17.40
N ILE A 396 -3.09 4.29 16.33
CA ILE A 396 -3.41 5.37 15.38
C ILE A 396 -4.13 6.53 16.09
N LEU A 397 -5.21 6.22 16.82
CA LEU A 397 -6.03 7.25 17.46
C LEU A 397 -5.27 8.06 18.52
N TYR A 398 -4.47 7.44 19.37
CA TYR A 398 -3.65 8.14 20.35
C TYR A 398 -2.56 8.99 19.70
N GLN A 399 -1.94 8.50 18.62
CA GLN A 399 -0.96 9.29 17.88
C GLN A 399 -1.59 10.58 17.34
N GLN A 400 -2.78 10.50 16.73
CA GLN A 400 -3.49 11.67 16.19
C GLN A 400 -4.03 12.60 17.29
N LEU A 401 -4.64 12.05 18.35
CA LEU A 401 -5.18 12.83 19.46
C LEU A 401 -4.08 13.52 20.27
N GLY A 402 -2.98 12.83 20.56
CA GLY A 402 -1.82 13.40 21.25
C GLY A 402 -1.12 14.48 20.42
N GLN A 403 -1.02 14.30 19.10
CA GLN A 403 -0.53 15.32 18.17
C GLN A 403 -1.43 16.56 18.21
N LEU A 404 -2.75 16.38 18.09
CA LEU A 404 -3.71 17.48 18.13
C LEU A 404 -3.71 18.23 19.47
N TYR A 405 -3.53 17.53 20.60
CA TYR A 405 -3.32 18.19 21.89
C TYR A 405 -2.00 18.96 21.95
N ARG A 406 -0.92 18.46 21.33
CA ARG A 406 0.35 19.17 21.25
C ARG A 406 0.25 20.44 20.41
N ASP A 407 -0.43 20.36 19.26
CA ASP A 407 -0.61 21.50 18.34
C ASP A 407 -1.53 22.58 18.92
N THR A 408 -2.54 22.18 19.72
CA THR A 408 -3.36 23.10 20.53
C THR A 408 -2.70 23.52 21.85
N GLN A 409 -1.42 23.20 22.05
CA GLN A 409 -0.61 23.52 23.23
C GLN A 409 -1.13 22.95 24.57
N ASN A 410 -2.07 22.00 24.54
CA ASN A 410 -2.50 21.21 25.69
C ASN A 410 -1.48 20.10 25.97
N TYR A 411 -0.25 20.49 26.29
CA TYR A 411 0.89 19.58 26.44
C TYR A 411 0.67 18.50 27.51
N GLN A 412 -0.11 18.78 28.56
CA GLN A 412 -0.44 17.78 29.59
C GLN A 412 -1.36 16.67 29.06
N ALA A 413 -2.38 17.02 28.26
CA ALA A 413 -3.22 16.03 27.61
C ALA A 413 -2.46 15.26 26.51
N ALA A 414 -1.57 15.93 25.79
CA ALA A 414 -0.67 15.30 24.83
C ALA A 414 0.24 14.25 25.49
N THR A 415 0.97 14.60 26.57
CA THR A 415 1.84 13.64 27.27
C THR A 415 1.05 12.45 27.81
N TYR A 416 -0.11 12.68 28.43
CA TYR A 416 -0.96 11.60 28.93
C TYR A 416 -1.47 10.67 27.81
N THR A 417 -1.85 11.25 26.66
CA THR A 417 -2.30 10.47 25.50
C THR A 417 -1.17 9.63 24.90
N PHE A 418 0.06 10.14 24.90
CA PHE A 418 1.24 9.37 24.48
C PHE A 418 1.68 8.32 25.51
N GLU A 419 1.50 8.56 26.82
CA GLU A 419 1.70 7.53 27.85
C GLU A 419 0.74 6.34 27.65
N GLU A 420 -0.53 6.63 27.35
CA GLU A 420 -1.55 5.62 27.00
C GLU A 420 -1.22 4.86 25.69
N LEU A 421 -0.56 5.51 24.72
CA LEU A 421 0.01 4.84 23.54
C LEU A 421 1.10 3.85 23.94
N GLY A 422 2.02 4.24 24.83
CA GLY A 422 3.10 3.37 25.29
C GLY A 422 2.63 2.12 26.04
N HIS A 423 1.45 2.15 26.65
CA HIS A 423 0.83 0.97 27.28
C HIS A 423 0.32 -0.10 26.29
N LEU A 424 0.33 0.15 24.97
CA LEU A 424 -0.11 -0.82 23.96
C LEU A 424 0.94 -1.89 23.62
N GLY A 425 2.23 -1.62 23.81
CA GLY A 425 3.33 -2.55 23.53
C GLY A 425 4.69 -1.87 23.39
N ASP A 426 5.76 -2.66 23.30
CA ASP A 426 7.13 -2.12 23.25
C ASP A 426 7.45 -1.29 22.00
N GLU A 427 6.77 -1.51 20.88
CA GLU A 427 6.95 -0.68 19.67
C GLU A 427 6.32 0.70 19.87
N GLU A 428 5.09 0.70 20.40
CA GLU A 428 4.34 1.90 20.73
C GLU A 428 4.98 2.69 21.88
N ASP A 429 5.60 2.04 22.88
CA ASP A 429 6.34 2.72 23.96
C ASP A 429 7.62 3.40 23.46
N ARG A 430 8.33 2.82 22.49
CA ARG A 430 9.46 3.50 21.83
C ARG A 430 8.98 4.76 21.09
N ARG A 431 7.89 4.65 20.34
CA ARG A 431 7.27 5.76 19.59
C ARG A 431 6.73 6.85 20.52
N ALA A 432 6.00 6.45 21.57
CA ALA A 432 5.46 7.32 22.61
C ALA A 432 6.53 8.14 23.32
N ARG A 433 7.67 7.52 23.69
CA ARG A 433 8.77 8.23 24.36
C ARG A 433 9.34 9.35 23.49
N MET A 434 9.45 9.15 22.18
CA MET A 434 9.86 10.20 21.25
C MET A 434 8.81 11.32 21.16
N MET A 435 7.53 10.97 21.06
CA MET A 435 6.44 11.95 21.06
C MET A 435 6.36 12.76 22.38
N ILE A 436 6.64 12.15 23.54
CA ILE A 436 6.69 12.81 24.85
C ILE A 436 7.93 13.73 24.94
N MET A 437 9.10 13.28 24.48
CA MET A 437 10.31 14.12 24.37
C MET A 437 10.03 15.38 23.56
N ASP A 438 9.45 15.22 22.37
CA ASP A 438 9.07 16.35 21.50
C ASP A 438 7.98 17.23 22.11
N THR A 439 7.05 16.66 22.89
CA THR A 439 6.00 17.41 23.59
C THR A 439 6.60 18.31 24.68
N TYR A 440 7.53 17.80 25.48
CA TYR A 440 8.25 18.63 26.46
C TYR A 440 9.14 19.68 25.78
N ARG A 441 9.78 19.35 24.65
CA ARG A 441 10.52 20.30 23.80
C ARG A 441 9.62 21.42 23.26
N ALA A 442 8.42 21.08 22.75
CA ALA A 442 7.43 22.05 22.29
C ALA A 442 6.92 22.94 23.44
N ALA A 443 6.67 22.35 24.61
CA ALA A 443 6.37 23.05 25.86
C ALA A 443 7.54 23.86 26.45
N LYS A 444 8.70 23.87 25.79
CA LYS A 444 9.95 24.55 26.20
C LYS A 444 10.53 24.04 27.54
N ASP A 445 10.10 22.86 28.00
CA ASP A 445 10.59 22.15 29.18
C ASP A 445 11.73 21.17 28.80
N LEU A 446 12.85 21.72 28.34
CA LEU A 446 14.05 20.93 28.01
C LEU A 446 14.53 20.01 29.16
N PRO A 447 14.49 20.41 30.45
CA PRO A 447 14.87 19.52 31.55
C PRO A 447 14.06 18.22 31.57
N LYS A 448 12.73 18.28 31.37
CA LYS A 448 11.91 17.07 31.25
C LYS A 448 12.17 16.32 29.95
N ALA A 449 12.27 17.01 28.81
CA ALA A 449 12.58 16.35 27.53
C ALA A 449 13.88 15.51 27.60
N LEU A 450 14.94 16.09 28.16
CA LEU A 450 16.22 15.41 28.37
C LEU A 450 16.12 14.27 29.39
N GLN A 451 15.30 14.41 30.43
CA GLN A 451 15.08 13.35 31.42
C GLN A 451 14.32 12.16 30.80
N THR A 452 13.23 12.41 30.06
CA THR A 452 12.52 11.38 29.30
C THR A 452 13.43 10.69 28.30
N GLY A 453 14.32 11.41 27.63
CA GLY A 453 15.31 10.82 26.72
C GLY A 453 16.34 9.92 27.40
N LYS A 454 16.82 10.29 28.60
CA LYS A 454 17.69 9.41 29.41
C LYS A 454 16.97 8.14 29.85
N GLU A 455 15.70 8.24 30.26
CA GLU A 455 14.87 7.10 30.64
C GLU A 455 14.57 6.19 29.43
N ALA A 456 14.30 6.78 28.27
CA ALA A 456 14.11 6.07 27.02
C ALA A 456 15.37 5.31 26.59
N LEU A 457 16.54 5.93 26.68
CA LEU A 457 17.83 5.28 26.41
C LEU A 457 18.18 4.19 27.44
N ALA A 458 17.81 4.35 28.70
CA ALA A 458 18.01 3.32 29.72
C ALA A 458 17.14 2.09 29.44
N LYS A 459 15.91 2.27 28.91
CA LYS A 459 15.01 1.16 28.56
C LYS A 459 15.34 0.54 27.19
N TYR A 460 15.72 1.36 26.21
CA TYR A 460 15.94 0.96 24.82
C TYR A 460 17.33 1.40 24.31
N PRO A 461 18.43 0.92 24.92
CA PRO A 461 19.79 1.42 24.65
C PRO A 461 20.28 1.16 23.22
N ALA A 462 19.64 0.26 22.48
CA ALA A 462 19.98 -0.11 21.11
C ALA A 462 19.10 0.57 20.03
N ASP A 463 18.06 1.31 20.40
CA ASP A 463 17.15 1.94 19.43
C ASP A 463 17.79 3.21 18.82
N PRO A 464 17.98 3.28 17.49
CA PRO A 464 18.66 4.40 16.86
C PRO A 464 17.82 5.68 16.84
N ALA A 465 16.49 5.56 16.71
CA ALA A 465 15.60 6.72 16.68
C ALA A 465 15.60 7.44 18.05
N ILE A 466 15.54 6.67 19.15
CA ILE A 466 15.64 7.22 20.51
C ILE A 466 17.01 7.88 20.76
N ARG A 467 18.12 7.30 20.26
CA ARG A 467 19.45 7.92 20.34
C ARG A 467 19.51 9.23 19.57
N THR A 468 18.98 9.27 18.35
CA THR A 468 18.90 10.48 17.53
C THR A 468 18.05 11.56 18.22
N SER A 469 16.83 11.25 18.67
CA SER A 469 15.97 12.20 19.39
C SER A 469 16.64 12.77 20.64
N HIS A 470 17.32 11.93 21.44
CA HIS A 470 18.05 12.42 22.61
C HIS A 470 19.26 13.29 22.24
N ALA A 471 20.00 12.94 21.18
CA ALA A 471 21.12 13.74 20.70
C ALA A 471 20.68 15.11 20.17
N LEU A 472 19.56 15.20 19.46
CA LEU A 472 18.99 16.47 19.01
C LEU A 472 18.65 17.39 20.20
N LEU A 473 18.00 16.85 21.24
CA LEU A 473 17.73 17.59 22.49
C LEU A 473 19.00 18.04 23.21
N LEU A 474 20.05 17.21 23.24
CA LEU A 474 21.36 17.59 23.78
C LEU A 474 21.96 18.77 22.99
N GLY A 475 21.85 18.76 21.65
CA GLY A 475 22.26 19.86 20.79
C GLY A 475 21.53 21.16 21.10
N GLU A 476 20.21 21.13 21.23
CA GLU A 476 19.40 22.31 21.61
C GLU A 476 19.68 22.83 23.02
N ASN A 477 20.12 21.95 23.93
CA ASN A 477 20.62 22.30 25.26
C ASN A 477 22.10 22.75 25.27
N GLY A 478 22.71 22.97 24.09
CA GLY A 478 24.09 23.44 23.92
C GLY A 478 25.16 22.35 24.09
N GLN A 479 24.80 21.10 24.39
CA GLN A 479 25.70 19.96 24.61
C GLN A 479 26.18 19.33 23.28
N THR A 480 26.53 20.18 22.33
CA THR A 480 26.86 19.87 20.93
C THR A 480 27.82 18.68 20.76
N GLU A 481 28.91 18.62 21.52
CA GLU A 481 29.91 17.56 21.37
C GLU A 481 29.40 16.17 21.81
N GLU A 482 28.60 16.10 22.88
CA GLU A 482 28.04 14.82 23.34
C GLU A 482 26.93 14.34 22.40
N ALA A 483 26.13 15.27 21.88
CA ALA A 483 25.14 15.01 20.84
C ALA A 483 25.79 14.42 19.56
N VAL A 484 26.80 15.08 19.01
CA VAL A 484 27.50 14.59 17.80
C VAL A 484 28.24 13.27 18.08
N LYS A 485 28.81 13.10 19.27
CA LYS A 485 29.43 11.83 19.69
C LYS A 485 28.44 10.67 19.68
N ILE A 486 27.21 10.87 20.16
CA ILE A 486 26.14 9.85 20.08
C ILE A 486 25.81 9.55 18.63
N LEU A 487 25.52 10.57 17.81
CA LEU A 487 25.14 10.40 16.41
C LEU A 487 26.23 9.68 15.58
N ARG A 488 27.51 10.01 15.79
CA ARG A 488 28.64 9.35 15.11
C ARG A 488 28.76 7.85 15.40
N THR A 489 28.15 7.32 16.47
CA THR A 489 28.10 5.86 16.70
C THR A 489 27.13 5.11 15.78
N GLN A 490 26.34 5.85 14.99
CA GLN A 490 25.33 5.33 14.06
C GLN A 490 25.76 5.45 12.59
N LEU A 491 27.05 5.75 12.33
CA LEU A 491 27.62 5.79 10.99
C LEU A 491 28.17 4.40 10.62
N HIS A 492 27.86 3.95 9.41
CA HIS A 492 28.21 2.63 8.87
C HIS A 492 29.16 2.69 7.67
N GLY A 493 29.33 3.87 7.06
CA GLY A 493 30.20 4.08 5.90
C GLY A 493 29.53 3.79 4.55
N ASP A 494 28.19 3.79 4.50
CA ASP A 494 27.39 3.52 3.31
C ASP A 494 26.33 4.62 3.05
N ALA A 495 25.49 4.43 2.02
CA ALA A 495 24.49 5.42 1.61
C ALA A 495 23.40 5.70 2.67
N GLY A 496 23.18 4.79 3.62
CA GLY A 496 22.24 4.97 4.73
C GLY A 496 22.66 6.04 5.73
N ASP A 497 23.93 6.44 5.74
CA ASP A 497 24.44 7.45 6.67
C ASP A 497 23.92 8.87 6.40
N ARG A 498 23.23 9.12 5.27
CA ARG A 498 22.77 10.45 4.85
C ARG A 498 21.94 11.16 5.94
N GLU A 499 21.01 10.44 6.56
CA GLU A 499 20.17 10.98 7.64
C GLU A 499 21.00 11.26 8.90
N THR A 500 21.93 10.39 9.26
CA THR A 500 22.83 10.59 10.41
C THR A 500 23.73 11.82 10.21
N TYR A 501 24.25 12.05 9.00
CA TYR A 501 25.00 13.26 8.66
C TYR A 501 24.16 14.53 8.72
N LEU A 502 22.90 14.49 8.26
CA LEU A 502 21.96 15.62 8.39
C LEU A 502 21.68 15.96 9.86
N ASN A 503 21.45 14.96 10.72
CA ASN A 503 21.29 15.16 12.16
C ASN A 503 22.55 15.77 12.80
N ILE A 504 23.75 15.33 12.40
CA ILE A 504 25.02 15.93 12.87
C ILE A 504 25.14 17.39 12.42
N ALA A 505 24.81 17.69 11.17
CA ALA A 505 24.82 19.05 10.63
C ALA A 505 23.84 19.97 11.35
N GLN A 506 22.63 19.49 11.66
CA GLN A 506 21.63 20.22 12.44
C GLN A 506 22.11 20.51 13.87
N VAL A 507 22.72 19.53 14.55
CA VAL A 507 23.31 19.74 15.88
C VAL A 507 24.42 20.80 15.85
N TYR A 508 25.28 20.78 14.84
CA TYR A 508 26.31 21.82 14.68
C TYR A 508 25.74 23.19 14.33
N GLU A 509 24.70 23.28 13.48
CA GLU A 509 24.01 24.55 13.15
C GLU A 509 23.40 25.17 14.40
N ARG A 510 22.67 24.38 15.20
CA ARG A 510 22.10 24.82 16.49
C ARG A 510 23.17 25.22 17.50
N GLY A 511 24.32 24.55 17.48
CA GLY A 511 25.52 24.93 18.24
C GLY A 511 26.27 26.16 17.69
N ARG A 512 25.78 26.81 16.62
CA ARG A 512 26.42 27.92 15.88
C ARG A 512 27.81 27.59 15.32
N ARG A 513 28.08 26.31 15.06
CA ARG A 513 29.32 25.75 14.49
C ARG A 513 29.15 25.53 13.00
N TYR A 514 28.95 26.63 12.27
CA TYR A 514 28.50 26.59 10.88
C TYR A 514 29.47 25.90 9.92
N LYS A 515 30.78 25.91 10.20
CA LYS A 515 31.78 25.21 9.38
C LYS A 515 31.64 23.70 9.50
N GLU A 516 31.52 23.20 10.72
CA GLU A 516 31.31 21.77 10.99
C GLU A 516 29.91 21.30 10.54
N ALA A 517 28.91 22.19 10.58
CA ALA A 517 27.60 21.96 10.01
C ALA A 517 27.65 21.81 8.48
N GLU A 518 28.36 22.72 7.79
CA GLU A 518 28.60 22.64 6.34
C GLU A 518 29.37 21.35 5.98
N GLU A 519 30.44 21.02 6.71
CA GLU A 519 31.23 19.80 6.48
C GLU A 519 30.37 18.52 6.61
N ALA A 520 29.49 18.45 7.63
CA ALA A 520 28.58 17.31 7.81
C ALA A 520 27.49 17.25 6.74
N ALA A 521 26.89 18.38 6.34
CA ALA A 521 25.89 18.40 5.28
C ALA A 521 26.50 18.07 3.90
N ARG A 522 27.73 18.51 3.61
CA ARG A 522 28.46 18.10 2.40
C ARG A 522 28.80 16.61 2.39
N ALA A 523 29.06 16.00 3.56
CA ALA A 523 29.24 14.55 3.66
C ALA A 523 27.95 13.79 3.29
N ALA A 524 26.77 14.32 3.64
CA ALA A 524 25.47 13.78 3.22
C ALA A 524 25.25 13.91 1.68
N GLU A 525 25.65 15.05 1.09
CA GLU A 525 25.41 15.37 -0.33
C GLU A 525 26.13 14.40 -1.29
N VAL A 526 27.34 13.95 -0.93
CA VAL A 526 28.19 13.11 -1.78
C VAL A 526 27.88 11.61 -1.70
N LEU A 527 26.96 11.19 -0.82
CA LEU A 527 26.55 9.78 -0.74
C LEU A 527 25.73 9.37 -1.97
N PRO A 528 25.89 8.14 -2.49
CA PRO A 528 25.13 7.66 -3.65
C PRO A 528 23.63 7.74 -3.44
N GLY A 529 22.88 8.26 -4.42
CA GLY A 529 21.46 8.47 -4.29
C GLY A 529 20.83 9.18 -5.48
N GLN A 530 19.50 9.30 -5.46
CA GLN A 530 18.78 10.14 -6.43
C GLN A 530 18.85 11.62 -6.03
N ALA A 531 18.74 12.54 -7.00
CA ALA A 531 18.73 13.97 -6.74
C ALA A 531 17.67 14.41 -5.70
N ARG A 532 16.52 13.72 -5.69
CA ARG A 532 15.41 13.95 -4.75
C ARG A 532 15.78 13.65 -3.28
N GLU A 533 16.70 12.71 -3.05
CA GLU A 533 17.16 12.35 -1.70
C GLU A 533 18.05 13.46 -1.07
N ASN A 534 18.56 14.36 -1.89
CA ASN A 534 19.38 15.50 -1.46
C ASN A 534 18.56 16.80 -1.21
N GLU A 535 17.22 16.79 -1.36
CA GLU A 535 16.38 17.98 -1.09
C GLU A 535 16.64 18.58 0.30
N MET A 536 16.65 17.73 1.35
CA MET A 536 16.92 18.18 2.72
C MET A 536 18.37 18.63 2.94
N VAL A 537 19.32 18.04 2.20
CA VAL A 537 20.74 18.41 2.25
C VAL A 537 20.95 19.81 1.70
N TRP A 538 20.37 20.12 0.55
CA TRP A 538 20.44 21.45 -0.04
C TRP A 538 19.67 22.49 0.77
N PHE A 539 18.51 22.15 1.33
CA PHE A 539 17.80 23.06 2.24
C PHE A 539 18.65 23.42 3.46
N LEU A 540 19.25 22.41 4.12
CA LEU A 540 20.08 22.63 5.31
C LEU A 540 21.37 23.41 4.97
N LEU A 541 22.05 23.10 3.85
CA LEU A 541 23.17 23.92 3.36
C LEU A 541 22.74 25.36 3.06
N GLY A 542 21.54 25.55 2.48
CA GLY A 542 20.96 26.86 2.23
C GLY A 542 20.78 27.68 3.51
N ALA A 543 20.17 27.10 4.53
CA ALA A 543 20.03 27.72 5.86
C ALA A 543 21.39 27.99 6.53
N ILE A 544 22.34 27.06 6.46
CA ILE A 544 23.70 27.23 7.00
C ILE A 544 24.44 28.39 6.29
N TYR A 545 24.23 28.58 4.99
CA TYR A 545 24.80 29.71 4.24
C TYR A 545 24.08 31.03 4.53
N GLU A 546 22.76 31.03 4.71
CA GLU A 546 21.98 32.20 5.14
C GLU A 546 22.47 32.71 6.51
N ARG A 547 22.59 31.82 7.50
CA ARG A 547 23.08 32.17 8.85
C ARG A 547 24.51 32.74 8.84
N GLN A 548 25.33 32.35 7.86
CA GLN A 548 26.67 32.88 7.60
C GLN A 548 26.68 34.14 6.72
N LYS A 549 25.53 34.60 6.24
CA LYS A 549 25.33 35.74 5.33
C LYS A 549 25.93 35.54 3.93
N PHE A 550 26.10 34.29 3.51
CA PHE A 550 26.51 33.90 2.15
C PHE A 550 25.28 33.69 1.26
N PHE A 551 24.48 34.74 1.08
CA PHE A 551 23.16 34.67 0.44
C PHE A 551 23.19 34.10 -0.98
N ASP A 552 24.22 34.40 -1.79
CA ASP A 552 24.38 33.84 -3.14
C ASP A 552 24.51 32.30 -3.11
N LYS A 553 25.23 31.76 -2.12
CA LYS A 553 25.37 30.30 -1.93
C LYS A 553 24.09 29.67 -1.42
N ALA A 554 23.35 30.39 -0.56
CA ALA A 554 22.07 29.93 -0.03
C ALA A 554 21.03 29.78 -1.15
N GLU A 555 20.90 30.81 -2.00
CA GLU A 555 20.07 30.80 -3.20
C GLU A 555 20.42 29.66 -4.16
N GLU A 556 21.72 29.38 -4.39
CA GLU A 556 22.14 28.23 -5.21
C GLU A 556 21.57 26.91 -4.67
N GLN A 557 21.57 26.70 -3.35
CA GLN A 557 21.06 25.44 -2.79
C GLN A 557 19.52 25.40 -2.81
N PHE A 558 18.83 26.50 -2.48
CA PHE A 558 17.37 26.55 -2.59
C PHE A 558 16.90 26.30 -4.03
N LYS A 559 17.62 26.83 -5.03
CA LYS A 559 17.35 26.55 -6.45
C LYS A 559 17.56 25.10 -6.85
N LYS A 560 18.49 24.36 -6.23
CA LYS A 560 18.61 22.89 -6.44
C LYS A 560 17.38 22.14 -5.94
N VAL A 561 16.86 22.49 -4.76
CA VAL A 561 15.61 21.90 -4.25
C VAL A 561 14.46 22.18 -5.22
N LEU A 562 14.26 23.44 -5.59
CA LEU A 562 13.15 23.83 -6.47
C LEU A 562 13.28 23.30 -7.91
N ALA A 563 14.49 22.95 -8.37
CA ALA A 563 14.70 22.28 -9.65
C ALA A 563 14.25 20.80 -9.67
N VAL A 564 14.23 20.14 -8.51
CA VAL A 564 13.77 18.74 -8.35
C VAL A 564 12.32 18.69 -7.84
N ASN A 565 11.94 19.65 -6.99
CA ASN A 565 10.61 19.76 -6.39
C ASN A 565 10.12 21.23 -6.42
N PRO A 566 9.52 21.67 -7.54
CA PRO A 566 9.05 23.05 -7.72
C PRO A 566 7.95 23.48 -6.75
N LYS A 567 7.26 22.53 -6.11
CA LYS A 567 6.17 22.74 -5.14
C LYS A 567 6.65 22.69 -3.68
N ASN A 568 7.95 22.66 -3.40
CA ASN A 568 8.46 22.55 -2.03
C ASN A 568 8.16 23.83 -1.22
N ALA A 569 6.97 23.90 -0.60
CA ALA A 569 6.44 25.08 0.09
C ALA A 569 7.34 25.61 1.21
N PRO A 570 7.98 24.78 2.06
CA PRO A 570 8.99 25.24 3.01
C PRO A 570 10.16 25.98 2.35
N VAL A 571 10.70 25.48 1.23
CA VAL A 571 11.81 26.15 0.54
C VAL A 571 11.36 27.39 -0.23
N LEU A 572 10.20 27.34 -0.89
CA LEU A 572 9.58 28.51 -1.52
C LEU A 572 9.42 29.65 -0.51
N ASN A 573 8.86 29.36 0.67
CA ASN A 573 8.70 30.34 1.73
C ASN A 573 10.05 30.83 2.27
N TYR A 574 10.99 29.94 2.59
CA TYR A 574 12.28 30.33 3.19
C TYR A 574 13.13 31.18 2.23
N TYR A 575 13.18 30.79 0.95
CA TYR A 575 13.90 31.56 -0.08
C TYR A 575 13.21 32.91 -0.34
N GLY A 576 11.88 32.93 -0.47
CA GLY A 576 11.11 34.17 -0.62
C GLY A 576 11.26 35.11 0.58
N TYR A 577 11.20 34.60 1.80
CA TYR A 577 11.43 35.35 3.03
C TYR A 577 12.86 35.93 3.08
N MET A 578 13.89 35.16 2.71
CA MET A 578 15.27 35.65 2.66
C MET A 578 15.41 36.85 1.71
N LEU A 579 14.85 36.77 0.49
CA LEU A 579 14.83 37.89 -0.46
C LEU A 579 14.05 39.10 0.10
N GLY A 580 12.88 38.83 0.69
CA GLY A 580 12.01 39.83 1.32
C GLY A 580 12.68 40.59 2.45
N ASP A 581 13.35 39.89 3.38
CA ASP A 581 14.02 40.54 4.50
C ASP A 581 15.25 41.33 4.07
N LEU A 582 16.02 40.82 3.10
CA LEU A 582 17.09 41.58 2.44
C LEU A 582 16.59 42.81 1.67
N GLY A 583 15.30 42.88 1.33
CA GLY A 583 14.71 43.99 0.58
C GLY A 583 15.07 43.96 -0.91
N ILE A 584 15.44 42.79 -1.46
CA ILE A 584 15.86 42.62 -2.85
C ILE A 584 14.86 41.76 -3.61
N ARG A 585 14.67 42.05 -4.91
CA ARG A 585 13.80 41.26 -5.81
C ARG A 585 12.42 40.97 -5.18
N LEU A 586 11.78 42.00 -4.64
CA LEU A 586 10.54 41.86 -3.87
C LEU A 586 9.40 41.21 -4.69
N ASP A 587 9.36 41.42 -6.01
CA ASP A 587 8.42 40.73 -6.91
C ASP A 587 8.68 39.21 -6.97
N GLU A 588 9.95 38.76 -6.96
CA GLU A 588 10.33 37.34 -6.90
C GLU A 588 9.96 36.77 -5.51
N ALA A 589 10.26 37.52 -4.44
CA ALA A 589 9.93 37.17 -3.07
C ALA A 589 8.41 36.97 -2.88
N GLU A 590 7.59 37.92 -3.36
CA GLU A 590 6.13 37.85 -3.31
C GLU A 590 5.63 36.59 -4.04
N ALA A 591 6.09 36.35 -5.28
CA ALA A 591 5.68 35.21 -6.08
C ALA A 591 6.04 33.85 -5.44
N LEU A 592 7.23 33.74 -4.85
CA LEU A 592 7.67 32.53 -4.14
C LEU A 592 6.79 32.22 -2.92
N VAL A 593 6.53 33.22 -2.06
CA VAL A 593 5.69 33.03 -0.86
C VAL A 593 4.21 32.84 -1.24
N GLN A 594 3.72 33.49 -2.29
CA GLN A 594 2.37 33.23 -2.82
C GLN A 594 2.22 31.79 -3.35
N GLN A 595 3.25 31.24 -4.00
CA GLN A 595 3.25 29.83 -4.41
C GLN A 595 3.34 28.91 -3.18
N ALA A 596 4.11 29.24 -2.14
CA ALA A 596 4.10 28.49 -0.88
C ALA A 596 2.70 28.49 -0.21
N LEU A 597 2.03 29.64 -0.18
CA LEU A 597 0.64 29.80 0.30
C LEU A 597 -0.42 29.18 -0.61
N LYS A 598 -0.07 28.75 -1.82
CA LYS A 598 -0.97 27.97 -2.67
C LYS A 598 -0.93 26.49 -2.29
N GLU A 599 0.23 25.98 -1.90
CA GLU A 599 0.40 24.59 -1.45
C GLU A 599 0.01 24.43 0.05
N ASP A 600 0.19 25.45 0.89
CA ASP A 600 -0.34 25.51 2.28
C ASP A 600 -1.00 26.88 2.59
N PRO A 601 -2.30 27.05 2.29
CA PRO A 601 -3.00 28.34 2.43
C PRO A 601 -3.30 28.78 3.87
N PHE A 602 -3.09 27.92 4.86
CA PHE A 602 -3.45 28.20 6.26
C PHE A 602 -2.24 28.40 7.18
N ASN A 603 -1.02 28.24 6.64
CA ASN A 603 0.25 28.44 7.33
C ASN A 603 0.42 29.87 7.87
N GLY A 604 0.60 30.02 9.19
CA GLY A 604 0.78 31.34 9.81
C GLY A 604 2.13 31.96 9.46
N ALA A 605 3.21 31.17 9.47
CA ALA A 605 4.56 31.62 9.12
C ALA A 605 4.68 32.07 7.64
N TYR A 606 3.94 31.45 6.71
CA TYR A 606 3.95 31.90 5.31
C TYR A 606 3.15 33.19 5.12
N LEU A 607 2.04 33.35 5.86
CA LEU A 607 1.31 34.62 5.94
C LEU A 607 2.17 35.74 6.55
N ASP A 608 2.99 35.43 7.55
CA ASP A 608 3.95 36.39 8.11
C ASP A 608 4.99 36.84 7.07
N SER A 609 5.59 35.88 6.38
CA SER A 609 6.57 36.14 5.32
C SER A 609 6.00 37.05 4.22
N LEU A 610 4.79 36.77 3.74
CA LEU A 610 4.09 37.61 2.76
C LEU A 610 3.73 39.00 3.33
N GLY A 611 3.28 39.05 4.59
CA GLY A 611 2.99 40.30 5.29
C GLY A 611 4.23 41.18 5.48
N TRP A 612 5.40 40.57 5.69
CA TRP A 612 6.69 41.25 5.79
C TRP A 612 7.20 41.75 4.43
N ILE A 613 7.04 40.97 3.36
CA ILE A 613 7.32 41.43 1.99
C ILE A 613 6.46 42.66 1.65
N TYR A 614 5.14 42.60 1.89
CA TYR A 614 4.25 43.76 1.71
C TYR A 614 4.64 44.96 2.57
N PHE A 615 5.24 44.76 3.76
CA PHE A 615 5.78 45.86 4.57
C PHE A 615 7.00 46.52 3.91
N LYS A 616 7.93 45.72 3.38
CA LYS A 616 9.16 46.19 2.69
C LYS A 616 8.82 46.97 1.43
N GLU A 617 7.81 46.52 0.69
CA GLU A 617 7.24 47.22 -0.47
C GLU A 617 6.40 48.46 -0.14
N SER A 618 6.21 48.77 1.15
CA SER A 618 5.31 49.84 1.63
C SER A 618 3.82 49.64 1.28
N LYS A 619 3.38 48.42 0.92
CA LYS A 619 1.97 48.01 0.76
C LYS A 619 1.29 47.82 2.13
N PHE A 620 1.37 48.83 3.01
CA PHE A 620 1.05 48.71 4.45
C PHE A 620 -0.35 48.18 4.78
N GLY A 621 -1.37 48.50 3.97
CA GLY A 621 -2.74 48.00 4.18
C GLY A 621 -2.86 46.49 3.93
N LEU A 622 -2.18 45.97 2.90
CA LEU A 622 -2.10 44.53 2.65
C LEU A 622 -1.30 43.85 3.75
N SER A 623 -0.12 44.40 4.08
CA SER A 623 0.74 43.94 5.18
C SER A 623 -0.04 43.77 6.48
N GLU A 624 -0.84 44.77 6.90
CA GLU A 624 -1.66 44.67 8.11
C GLU A 624 -2.69 43.55 8.03
N SER A 625 -3.39 43.45 6.90
CA SER A 625 -4.41 42.43 6.70
C SER A 625 -3.85 41.00 6.68
N THR A 626 -2.59 40.82 6.23
CA THR A 626 -1.92 39.52 6.19
C THR A 626 -1.27 39.18 7.53
N LEU A 627 -0.51 40.10 8.14
CA LEU A 627 0.13 39.89 9.44
C LEU A 627 -0.91 39.64 10.56
N ARG A 628 -2.07 40.27 10.50
CA ARG A 628 -3.16 39.97 11.45
C ARG A 628 -3.71 38.55 11.29
N LYS A 629 -3.84 38.04 10.06
CA LYS A 629 -4.20 36.63 9.81
C LYS A 629 -3.10 35.68 10.30
N ALA A 630 -1.84 36.04 10.11
CA ALA A 630 -0.70 35.28 10.62
C ALA A 630 -0.78 35.14 12.15
N VAL A 631 -1.01 36.24 12.89
CA VAL A 631 -1.23 36.21 14.36
C VAL A 631 -2.48 35.40 14.73
N GLU A 632 -3.57 35.45 13.95
CA GLU A 632 -4.78 34.66 14.22
C GLU A 632 -4.55 33.14 14.13
N ARG A 633 -3.59 32.70 13.30
CA ARG A 633 -3.12 31.31 13.14
C ARG A 633 -2.06 30.94 14.18
N GLU A 634 -1.02 31.75 14.34
CA GLU A 634 0.17 31.48 15.16
C GLU A 634 0.36 32.55 16.26
N ARG A 635 -0.55 32.54 17.24
CA ARG A 635 -0.65 33.55 18.33
C ARG A 635 0.52 33.62 19.31
N HIS A 636 1.47 32.70 19.20
CA HIS A 636 2.60 32.55 20.12
C HIS A 636 3.95 32.63 19.42
N ASP A 637 3.99 33.01 18.14
CA ASP A 637 5.26 33.29 17.47
C ASP A 637 5.73 34.73 17.73
N ALA A 638 6.96 34.85 18.22
CA ALA A 638 7.56 36.12 18.59
C ALA A 638 7.89 37.01 17.38
N THR A 639 8.19 36.42 16.23
CA THR A 639 8.58 37.10 14.99
C THR A 639 7.36 37.79 14.37
N ILE A 640 6.23 37.09 14.29
CA ILE A 640 4.98 37.64 13.73
C ILE A 640 4.52 38.86 14.54
N HIS A 641 4.56 38.77 15.87
CA HIS A 641 4.30 39.92 16.76
C HIS A 641 5.32 41.06 16.57
N SER A 642 6.59 40.75 16.32
CA SER A 642 7.61 41.77 16.03
C SER A 642 7.34 42.52 14.72
N HIS A 643 7.01 41.79 13.63
CA HIS A 643 6.68 42.37 12.33
C HIS A 643 5.42 43.25 12.39
N LEU A 644 4.36 42.78 13.07
CA LEU A 644 3.14 43.57 13.25
C LEU A 644 3.40 44.84 14.10
N GLY A 645 4.25 44.75 15.13
CA GLY A 645 4.69 45.91 15.90
C GLY A 645 5.48 46.92 15.08
N ASP A 646 6.40 46.45 14.22
CA ASP A 646 7.18 47.30 13.32
C ASP A 646 6.30 48.00 12.27
N LEU A 647 5.29 47.31 11.73
CA LEU A 647 4.26 47.89 10.87
C LEU A 647 3.45 48.99 11.59
N TYR A 648 2.98 48.72 12.81
CA TYR A 648 2.27 49.72 13.60
C TYR A 648 3.14 50.94 13.92
N ALA A 649 4.43 50.74 14.23
CA ALA A 649 5.37 51.84 14.47
C ALA A 649 5.60 52.69 13.21
N LYS A 650 5.80 52.04 12.05
CA LYS A 650 5.97 52.70 10.74
C LYS A 650 4.74 53.51 10.33
N THR A 651 3.55 53.02 10.65
CA THR A 651 2.26 53.68 10.39
C THR A 651 1.82 54.65 11.52
N GLY A 652 2.71 54.95 12.47
CA GLY A 652 2.49 55.98 13.50
C GLY A 652 1.67 55.56 14.72
N ARG A 653 1.28 54.29 14.82
CA ARG A 653 0.42 53.69 15.87
C ARG A 653 1.26 53.13 17.02
N GLY A 654 1.95 54.04 17.73
CA GLY A 654 2.96 53.70 18.75
C GLY A 654 2.47 52.82 19.92
N ASP A 655 1.20 52.97 20.33
CA ASP A 655 0.61 52.17 21.40
C ASP A 655 0.41 50.70 20.98
N LEU A 656 -0.16 50.48 19.79
CA LEU A 656 -0.29 49.14 19.22
C LEU A 656 1.08 48.49 18.98
N ALA A 657 2.04 49.27 18.48
CA ALA A 657 3.42 48.81 18.30
C ALA A 657 4.05 48.32 19.61
N ALA A 658 3.90 49.09 20.69
CA ALA A 658 4.41 48.70 22.00
C ALA A 658 3.74 47.41 22.51
N GLY A 659 2.42 47.28 22.35
CA GLY A 659 1.68 46.08 22.76
C GLY A 659 2.08 44.81 22.01
N GLU A 660 2.29 44.87 20.69
CA GLU A 660 2.76 43.71 19.93
C GLU A 660 4.22 43.36 20.23
N TRP A 661 5.10 44.35 20.36
CA TRP A 661 6.48 44.13 20.78
C TRP A 661 6.58 43.54 22.20
N GLU A 662 5.68 43.88 23.12
CA GLU A 662 5.63 43.26 24.45
C GLU A 662 5.25 41.78 24.39
N LYS A 663 4.28 41.39 23.54
CA LYS A 663 3.96 39.97 23.31
C LYS A 663 5.15 39.22 22.71
N SER A 664 5.76 39.80 21.67
CA SER A 664 6.98 39.27 21.05
C SER A 664 8.10 39.03 22.08
N LEU A 665 8.32 39.98 23.00
CA LEU A 665 9.33 39.86 24.05
C LEU A 665 8.99 38.76 25.07
N VAL A 666 7.71 38.55 25.39
CA VAL A 666 7.27 37.45 26.26
C VAL A 666 7.56 36.09 25.62
N GLU A 667 7.25 35.92 24.34
CA GLU A 667 7.45 34.63 23.65
C GLU A 667 8.94 34.36 23.33
N TRP A 668 9.75 35.36 22.96
CA TRP A 668 11.20 35.17 22.84
C TRP A 668 11.87 34.78 24.16
N ARG A 669 11.43 35.33 25.29
CA ARG A 669 11.93 34.94 26.63
C ARG A 669 11.53 33.52 27.05
N ARG A 670 10.62 32.87 26.32
CA ARG A 670 10.22 31.46 26.47
C ARG A 670 10.87 30.53 25.42
N SER A 671 11.57 31.08 24.43
CA SER A 671 12.21 30.29 23.37
C SER A 671 13.32 29.36 23.91
N LEU A 672 13.70 28.33 23.14
CA LEU A 672 14.79 27.44 23.54
C LEU A 672 16.13 28.20 23.51
N PRO A 673 17.15 27.80 24.29
CA PRO A 673 18.46 28.47 24.27
C PRO A 673 19.07 28.59 22.87
N ALA A 674 18.89 27.56 22.02
CA ALA A 674 19.33 27.58 20.63
C ALA A 674 18.49 28.50 19.70
N ASP A 675 17.22 28.76 20.03
CA ASP A 675 16.34 29.68 19.29
C ASP A 675 16.60 31.17 19.65
N MET A 676 17.24 31.44 20.80
CA MET A 676 17.30 32.79 21.37
C MET A 676 18.29 33.71 20.64
N GLU A 677 17.75 34.70 19.94
CA GLU A 677 18.52 35.77 19.29
C GLU A 677 18.63 37.01 20.20
N THR A 678 19.62 36.97 21.11
CA THR A 678 19.88 37.99 22.15
C THR A 678 19.91 39.43 21.64
N ASP A 679 20.44 39.63 20.43
CA ASP A 679 20.56 40.96 19.83
C ASP A 679 19.19 41.53 19.42
N LYS A 680 18.31 40.68 18.88
CA LYS A 680 16.92 41.07 18.56
C LYS A 680 16.11 41.35 19.83
N VAL A 681 16.28 40.54 20.89
CA VAL A 681 15.67 40.79 22.21
C VAL A 681 16.09 42.17 22.74
N ALA A 682 17.39 42.50 22.70
CA ALA A 682 17.90 43.80 23.13
C ALA A 682 17.50 44.97 22.21
N GLU A 683 17.21 44.72 20.93
CA GLU A 683 16.61 45.71 20.04
C GLU A 683 15.15 45.98 20.41
N LEU A 684 14.37 44.92 20.66
CA LEU A 684 12.95 44.98 20.99
C LEU A 684 12.70 45.74 22.30
N GLU A 685 13.51 45.50 23.33
CA GLU A 685 13.47 46.26 24.59
C GLU A 685 13.71 47.76 24.37
N LYS A 686 14.60 48.14 23.44
CA LYS A 686 14.83 49.53 23.03
C LYS A 686 13.66 50.09 22.24
N LYS A 687 13.03 49.30 21.34
CA LYS A 687 11.83 49.68 20.58
C LYS A 687 10.66 50.01 21.52
N ILE A 688 10.35 49.11 22.46
CA ILE A 688 9.30 49.28 23.49
C ILE A 688 9.55 50.55 24.30
N SER A 689 10.76 50.70 24.85
CA SER A 689 11.12 51.86 25.70
C SER A 689 10.96 53.18 24.95
N ARG A 690 11.44 53.26 23.70
CA ARG A 690 11.31 54.45 22.85
C ARG A 690 9.86 54.78 22.51
N SER A 691 9.00 53.77 22.28
CA SER A 691 7.59 53.98 21.99
C SER A 691 6.86 54.57 23.20
N LYS A 692 7.03 53.95 24.38
CA LYS A 692 6.42 54.43 25.64
C LYS A 692 6.79 55.87 25.96
N HIS A 693 8.06 56.26 25.76
CA HIS A 693 8.48 57.65 25.92
C HIS A 693 7.80 58.61 24.92
N ARG A 694 7.64 58.22 23.65
CA ARG A 694 6.93 59.05 22.65
C ARG A 694 5.44 59.19 22.96
N VAL A 695 4.79 58.13 23.44
CA VAL A 695 3.38 58.15 23.85
C VAL A 695 3.20 59.11 25.04
N ALA A 696 4.03 58.98 26.08
CA ALA A 696 3.99 59.85 27.25
C ALA A 696 4.28 61.34 26.92
N GLN A 697 5.13 61.62 25.93
CA GLN A 697 5.36 62.98 25.43
C GLN A 697 4.17 63.53 24.62
N LYS A 698 3.40 62.68 23.92
CA LYS A 698 2.20 63.10 23.20
C LYS A 698 1.02 63.39 24.14
N SER A 699 0.81 62.60 25.19
CA SER A 699 -0.24 62.90 26.18
C SER A 699 0.05 64.21 26.91
N THR A 700 1.26 64.36 27.44
CA THR A 700 1.69 65.59 28.15
C THR A 700 1.71 66.86 27.29
N THR A 701 1.80 66.75 25.95
CA THR A 701 1.66 67.91 25.03
C THR A 701 0.23 68.13 24.54
N SER A 702 -0.65 67.12 24.65
CA SER A 702 -2.10 67.26 24.43
C SER A 702 -2.76 67.99 25.61
N ASP A 703 -2.36 67.67 26.84
CA ASP A 703 -2.89 68.27 28.07
C ASP A 703 -2.34 69.69 28.36
N ALA A 704 -1.39 70.16 27.55
CA ALA A 704 -0.67 71.43 27.73
C ALA A 704 -1.04 72.52 26.71
N LYS A 705 -2.20 72.43 26.06
CA LYS A 705 -2.78 73.52 25.26
C LYS A 705 -4.04 74.09 25.94
N PRO A 706 -4.04 75.37 26.35
CA PRO A 706 -5.24 76.07 26.81
C PRO A 706 -6.19 76.44 25.67
#